data_AF-A0A428QAM6-F1
#
_entry.id   AF-A0A428QAM6-F1
#
_cell.length_a   1.000
_cell.length_b   1.000
_cell.length_c   1.000
_cell.angle_alpha   90.00
_cell.angle_beta   90.00
_cell.angle_gamma   90.00
#
_symmetry.space_group_name_H-M   'P 1'
#
loop_
_entity.id
_entity.type
_entity.pdbx_description
1 polymer ?
#
loop_
_entity_poly.entity_id
_entity_poly.type
_entity_poly.pdbx_seq_one_letter_code
_entity_poly.pdbx_strand_id
1 'polypeptide(L)'
;MPSQRRGLRHLTKTLLGALLLTPDGTLASPSSTGKKVFAHYMVGDSTAQHRQQDIKDAKAMGLDGFSLNIAKPDRSFVRSTMNDMFDFAAGQDFGLHISMDLWAAGDKPDPKGIPDYKSLFVDFFGHPAYERGANGFPIVTTFSSGGSDNLTWEDWRDQFAQKVFVIPNLDAIPGYWEFHPGFWEHWGQVVDGLFSWESAWPLRKGKGGDFPGDIGPDIPLINGMKEYKKKYMIGLSPLQYKDAYDTNIYRAGDLNLPTRMQNILKNRDDIYYVNVLTWNDGPESHYIGTIWPEQNTDPEPAHYMKLPHKGWQRVIGSFAAAFKGDGVMRPLGGDTVTGAFWYKSILSNTKCSATPEDVGIEQQYLNKPESYETATDKGAYAIVLPQGASGWSMRVNSGGKTDTITGLKGGLNSGNTQLNAGAQSVEILNSAGQVVAVAGGGRCVYGGDACPDCTYNVNPNVVEFTSGSNVPASSKCDEKCTASAGGDWGDISKDGKCGPDHGNANCIGSTFGSCCSANGECGMSTAHCGTGCHKSAGICYGGKKTVDNDAADNEIDKNWPPALTKAICNIDMDTEDTKTLTSRWIQTGAATWFLNFLRERGAERWTDNFFKKVMDQKTLNFDCLELLTGHCSGPGDKHCQDYIPPPSYYVHLQIGNLYAAMDQLWAKMVTNAIEELSTDIKDVVAAYGTPPESKNSLILNMFVGVLTSLAGISGHISDVSPGTALGKFANPLTVFSGIFAQASAADGSVKGITPSELNDNLEKVYGKMFKAVMGQINATLTTVFGGVLPDGWSEDDISPEDYVWIHFAKGEWLNPHLKDEAVNVYVENTKKRFTEFATVTAMKAGSKARYRLLASPSKCMSKEKCADIDGAYFYKDFCLAFGYLIGGGLAPTIPVQIEGKELATLRRFLPDLNGALVNNFDCAPYAALNRDECPAFTLTPLPKKCTDIPEPTIPTGKDLSFTNPMSYPKCYVNFITVPWDDCRLD
;
A
#
# COMPACT_ATOMS: atom_id res chain seq x y z
N MET A 1 -13.52 10.39 -71.45
CA MET A 1 -12.69 11.60 -71.26
C MET A 1 -13.33 12.44 -70.17
N PRO A 2 -12.57 13.12 -69.32
CA PRO A 2 -11.47 12.62 -68.46
C PRO A 2 -11.71 13.14 -67.02
N SER A 3 -10.93 12.88 -65.97
CA SER A 3 -9.48 12.66 -65.83
C SER A 3 -9.23 11.99 -64.47
N GLN A 4 -8.59 10.81 -64.40
CA GLN A 4 -7.12 10.63 -64.33
C GLN A 4 -6.52 11.24 -63.05
N ARG A 5 -5.80 10.55 -62.15
CA ARG A 5 -4.81 9.45 -62.26
C ARG A 5 -4.50 8.90 -60.85
N ARG A 6 -4.39 7.57 -60.67
CA ARG A 6 -3.15 6.75 -60.43
C ARG A 6 -2.38 7.10 -59.15
N GLY A 7 -2.00 6.19 -58.25
CA GLY A 7 -1.49 4.83 -58.49
C GLY A 7 0.04 4.85 -58.61
N LEU A 8 0.71 3.98 -57.82
CA LEU A 8 2.15 3.64 -57.79
C LEU A 8 3.13 4.65 -57.15
N ARG A 9 3.80 4.21 -56.07
CA ARG A 9 5.25 4.34 -55.86
C ARG A 9 5.73 3.46 -54.68
N HIS A 10 5.91 2.18 -54.97
CA HIS A 10 6.94 1.34 -54.37
C HIS A 10 8.13 1.30 -55.35
N LEU A 11 9.35 1.17 -54.83
CA LEU A 11 10.66 1.16 -55.52
C LEU A 11 11.17 2.50 -56.09
N THR A 12 11.98 3.21 -55.29
CA THR A 12 13.36 3.65 -55.59
C THR A 12 13.75 4.82 -54.66
N LYS A 13 14.66 4.57 -53.70
CA LYS A 13 15.64 5.54 -53.14
C LYS A 13 16.48 4.88 -52.04
N THR A 14 17.38 4.01 -52.46
CA THR A 14 18.69 3.81 -51.85
C THR A 14 19.68 4.53 -52.78
N LEU A 15 20.70 5.18 -52.22
CA LEU A 15 21.68 6.09 -52.85
C LEU A 15 21.25 7.56 -53.01
N LEU A 16 21.51 8.36 -51.98
CA LEU A 16 22.40 9.54 -52.06
C LEU A 16 22.72 10.00 -50.63
N GLY A 17 23.86 9.55 -50.11
CA GLY A 17 24.53 10.21 -49.01
C GLY A 17 25.55 11.22 -49.55
N ALA A 18 25.94 12.14 -48.68
CA ALA A 18 27.06 13.07 -48.75
C ALA A 18 26.78 14.49 -49.30
N LEU A 19 27.31 15.43 -48.51
CA LEU A 19 27.34 16.90 -48.60
C LEU A 19 26.07 17.63 -48.18
N LEU A 20 26.13 18.22 -46.97
CA LEU A 20 25.87 19.64 -46.71
C LEU A 20 26.30 19.98 -45.27
N LEU A 21 27.43 20.69 -45.15
CA LEU A 21 27.77 21.50 -43.97
C LEU A 21 26.90 22.78 -44.03
N THR A 22 26.29 23.18 -42.92
CA THR A 22 25.67 24.52 -42.79
C THR A 22 26.40 25.35 -41.73
N PRO A 23 26.55 26.67 -41.92
CA PRO A 23 27.40 27.53 -41.07
C PRO A 23 26.78 27.93 -39.71
N ASP A 24 25.53 27.60 -39.43
CA ASP A 24 24.74 28.26 -38.37
C ASP A 24 24.37 27.36 -37.17
N GLY A 25 25.29 26.50 -36.71
CA GLY A 25 25.25 25.94 -35.34
C GLY A 25 23.95 25.24 -34.87
N THR A 26 23.06 24.85 -35.78
CA THR A 26 21.77 24.23 -35.47
C THR A 26 21.90 22.71 -35.56
N LEU A 27 21.36 22.03 -34.54
CA LEU A 27 21.42 20.59 -34.36
C LEU A 27 21.00 19.85 -35.64
N ALA A 28 21.93 19.08 -36.21
CA ALA A 28 21.61 18.09 -37.22
C ALA A 28 20.55 17.13 -36.65
N SER A 29 19.49 16.85 -37.41
CA SER A 29 18.54 15.78 -37.08
C SER A 29 19.30 14.49 -36.77
N PRO A 30 18.91 13.72 -35.74
CA PRO A 30 19.63 12.53 -35.34
C PRO A 30 19.64 11.55 -36.52
N SER A 31 20.81 11.32 -37.09
CA SER A 31 21.05 10.11 -37.87
C SER A 31 20.74 8.95 -36.93
N SER A 32 19.82 8.05 -37.27
CA SER A 32 19.39 6.97 -36.39
C SER A 32 20.52 5.93 -36.24
N THR A 33 21.54 6.24 -35.44
CA THR A 33 22.65 5.36 -35.10
C THR A 33 22.22 4.20 -34.21
N GLY A 34 20.99 4.22 -33.69
CA GLY A 34 20.45 3.25 -32.74
C GLY A 34 21.04 3.39 -31.33
N LYS A 35 21.87 4.42 -31.09
CA LYS A 35 22.49 4.67 -29.78
C LYS A 35 21.50 5.31 -28.81
N LYS A 36 21.46 4.83 -27.57
CA LYS A 36 20.59 5.36 -26.50
C LYS A 36 21.34 5.56 -25.18
N VAL A 37 20.87 6.51 -24.38
CA VAL A 37 21.37 6.79 -23.04
C VAL A 37 20.20 6.67 -22.06
N PHE A 38 20.31 5.71 -21.16
CA PHE A 38 19.34 5.48 -20.08
C PHE A 38 19.91 5.97 -18.76
N ALA A 39 19.06 6.15 -17.76
CA ALA A 39 19.49 6.20 -16.36
C ALA A 39 18.87 5.05 -15.58
N HIS A 40 19.66 4.45 -14.71
CA HIS A 40 19.21 3.40 -13.81
C HIS A 40 18.35 4.00 -12.71
N TYR A 41 17.12 3.52 -12.57
CA TYR A 41 16.09 4.11 -11.70
C TYR A 41 15.64 3.09 -10.67
N MET A 42 15.83 3.41 -9.39
CA MET A 42 15.38 2.58 -8.27
C MET A 42 13.86 2.68 -8.15
N VAL A 43 13.16 1.59 -8.44
CA VAL A 43 11.69 1.52 -8.31
C VAL A 43 11.33 1.44 -6.83
N GLY A 44 10.63 2.47 -6.35
CA GLY A 44 10.15 2.58 -4.97
C GLY A 44 8.69 3.03 -4.89
N ASP A 45 8.22 3.30 -3.69
CA ASP A 45 6.83 3.70 -3.35
C ASP A 45 6.62 5.22 -3.40
N SER A 46 7.32 5.91 -4.32
CA SER A 46 7.13 7.34 -4.51
C SER A 46 5.72 7.74 -4.93
N THR A 47 5.40 9.02 -4.92
CA THR A 47 4.13 9.48 -5.46
C THR A 47 4.15 9.47 -6.98
N ALA A 48 2.98 9.30 -7.61
CA ALA A 48 2.83 9.41 -9.06
C ALA A 48 3.40 10.75 -9.58
N GLN A 49 3.13 11.85 -8.87
CA GLN A 49 3.60 13.19 -9.24
C GLN A 49 5.13 13.30 -9.29
N HIS A 50 5.84 12.73 -8.32
CA HIS A 50 7.30 12.76 -8.26
C HIS A 50 7.94 11.95 -9.39
N ARG A 51 7.40 10.76 -9.70
CA ARG A 51 7.86 9.97 -10.85
C ARG A 51 7.66 10.67 -12.18
N GLN A 52 6.53 11.36 -12.35
CA GLN A 52 6.28 12.16 -13.55
C GLN A 52 7.28 13.32 -13.67
N GLN A 53 7.69 13.92 -12.55
CA GLN A 53 8.73 14.95 -12.55
C GLN A 53 10.09 14.38 -12.94
N ASP A 54 10.45 13.21 -12.43
CA ASP A 54 11.69 12.52 -12.80
C ASP A 54 11.77 12.25 -14.31
N ILE A 55 10.69 11.75 -14.92
CA ILE A 55 10.62 11.52 -16.38
C ILE A 55 10.79 12.84 -17.16
N LYS A 56 10.19 13.94 -16.70
CA LYS A 56 10.33 15.26 -17.34
C LYS A 56 11.76 15.76 -17.27
N ASP A 57 12.40 15.69 -16.10
CA ASP A 57 13.78 16.13 -15.88
C ASP A 57 14.75 15.30 -16.72
N ALA A 58 14.60 13.97 -16.73
CA ALA A 58 15.43 13.06 -17.52
C ALA A 58 15.32 13.32 -19.02
N LYS A 59 14.10 13.48 -19.52
CA LYS A 59 13.84 13.83 -20.92
C LYS A 59 14.43 15.19 -21.29
N ALA A 60 14.35 16.18 -20.41
CA ALA A 60 14.92 17.51 -20.65
C ALA A 60 16.46 17.48 -20.80
N MET A 61 17.14 16.53 -20.15
CA MET A 61 18.57 16.28 -20.34
C MET A 61 18.90 15.58 -21.66
N GLY A 62 17.90 15.03 -22.34
CA GLY A 62 18.06 14.22 -23.54
C GLY A 62 18.34 12.74 -23.27
N LEU A 63 18.00 12.23 -22.08
CA LEU A 63 17.96 10.79 -21.82
C LEU A 63 16.82 10.14 -22.62
N ASP A 64 17.04 8.92 -23.10
CA ASP A 64 16.07 8.18 -23.90
C ASP A 64 15.11 7.35 -23.03
N GLY A 65 15.43 7.14 -21.76
CA GLY A 65 14.61 6.29 -20.90
C GLY A 65 15.19 5.97 -19.52
N PHE A 66 14.44 5.17 -18.77
CA PHE A 66 14.91 4.56 -17.52
C PHE A 66 15.04 3.04 -17.60
N SER A 67 16.12 2.55 -16.99
CA SER A 67 16.32 1.14 -16.66
C SER A 67 15.74 0.93 -15.25
N LEU A 68 14.53 0.40 -15.15
CA LEU A 68 13.78 0.29 -13.91
C LEU A 68 14.35 -0.85 -13.06
N ASN A 69 15.21 -0.50 -12.10
CA ASN A 69 15.78 -1.43 -11.13
C ASN A 69 14.68 -1.88 -10.16
N ILE A 70 14.38 -3.17 -10.21
CA ILE A 70 13.34 -3.80 -9.42
C ILE A 70 13.99 -4.96 -8.67
N ALA A 71 14.09 -4.85 -7.35
CA ALA A 71 14.59 -5.93 -6.49
C ALA A 71 13.58 -7.07 -6.36
N LYS A 72 12.33 -6.78 -5.99
CA LYS A 72 11.30 -7.82 -5.87
C LYS A 72 10.08 -7.45 -6.71
N PRO A 73 9.78 -8.16 -7.81
CA PRO A 73 8.74 -7.77 -8.75
C PRO A 73 7.31 -7.91 -8.20
N ASP A 74 7.15 -8.65 -7.10
CA ASP A 74 5.88 -8.97 -6.43
C ASP A 74 5.50 -7.98 -5.31
N ARG A 75 6.32 -6.96 -5.03
CA ARG A 75 5.91 -5.94 -4.05
C ARG A 75 4.68 -5.20 -4.56
N SER A 76 3.67 -5.03 -3.69
CA SER A 76 2.39 -4.40 -4.03
C SER A 76 2.54 -3.01 -4.68
N PHE A 77 3.62 -2.28 -4.38
CA PHE A 77 3.87 -0.96 -4.98
C PHE A 77 4.50 -1.02 -6.38
N VAL A 78 5.23 -2.09 -6.74
CA VAL A 78 6.02 -2.14 -7.99
C VAL A 78 5.13 -2.02 -9.20
N ARG A 79 4.03 -2.79 -9.25
CA ARG A 79 3.10 -2.77 -10.38
C ARG A 79 2.38 -1.43 -10.51
N SER A 80 1.95 -0.86 -9.38
CA SER A 80 1.34 0.48 -9.33
C SER A 80 2.31 1.57 -9.80
N THR A 81 3.54 1.55 -9.29
CA THR A 81 4.61 2.46 -9.73
C THR A 81 4.89 2.33 -11.22
N MET A 82 4.98 1.11 -11.74
CA MET A 82 5.19 0.89 -13.17
C MET A 82 4.00 1.35 -14.00
N ASN A 83 2.74 1.05 -13.62
CA ASN A 83 1.55 1.54 -14.31
C ASN A 83 1.63 3.07 -14.48
N ASP A 84 1.87 3.80 -13.39
CA ASP A 84 1.97 5.26 -13.42
C ASP A 84 3.09 5.78 -14.35
N MET A 85 4.27 5.14 -14.31
CA MET A 85 5.42 5.54 -15.13
C MET A 85 5.19 5.23 -16.61
N PHE A 86 4.70 4.03 -16.93
CA PHE A 86 4.44 3.60 -18.29
C PHE A 86 3.31 4.42 -18.92
N ASP A 87 2.21 4.64 -18.20
CA ASP A 87 1.09 5.47 -18.66
C ASP A 87 1.53 6.91 -18.94
N PHE A 88 2.35 7.50 -18.05
CA PHE A 88 2.85 8.85 -18.26
C PHE A 88 3.86 8.94 -19.40
N ALA A 89 4.74 7.95 -19.54
CA ALA A 89 5.75 7.89 -20.60
C ALA A 89 5.12 7.62 -21.99
N ALA A 90 3.92 7.06 -22.05
CA ALA A 90 3.19 6.83 -23.29
C ALA A 90 3.02 8.14 -24.07
N GLY A 91 3.57 8.18 -25.29
CA GLY A 91 3.51 9.38 -26.14
C GLY A 91 4.52 10.47 -25.79
N GLN A 92 5.43 10.24 -24.83
CA GLN A 92 6.48 11.19 -24.46
C GLN A 92 7.83 10.95 -25.15
N ASP A 93 7.95 9.97 -26.07
CA ASP A 93 9.24 9.59 -26.66
C ASP A 93 10.31 9.33 -25.58
N PHE A 94 9.90 8.59 -24.54
CA PHE A 94 10.73 8.21 -23.40
C PHE A 94 10.44 6.75 -23.07
N GLY A 95 11.47 5.90 -23.13
CA GLY A 95 11.36 4.46 -22.98
C GLY A 95 11.55 3.99 -21.55
N LEU A 96 10.84 2.94 -21.14
CA LEU A 96 11.05 2.26 -19.88
C LEU A 96 11.32 0.79 -20.15
N HIS A 97 12.30 0.20 -19.46
CA HIS A 97 12.52 -1.25 -19.49
C HIS A 97 12.82 -1.78 -18.09
N ILE A 98 12.56 -3.07 -17.91
CA ILE A 98 12.81 -3.76 -16.64
C ILE A 98 14.30 -4.05 -16.53
N SER A 99 14.89 -3.64 -15.40
CA SER A 99 16.20 -4.06 -14.95
C SER A 99 16.04 -4.92 -13.69
N MET A 100 16.26 -6.23 -13.80
CA MET A 100 16.09 -7.15 -12.67
C MET A 100 17.27 -7.01 -11.71
N ASP A 101 17.02 -6.63 -10.46
CA ASP A 101 18.07 -6.61 -9.45
C ASP A 101 18.24 -7.98 -8.82
N LEU A 102 18.86 -8.91 -9.54
CA LEU A 102 18.97 -10.29 -9.10
C LEU A 102 19.87 -10.48 -7.86
N TRP A 103 20.65 -9.47 -7.47
CA TRP A 103 21.41 -9.52 -6.22
C TRP A 103 20.49 -9.23 -5.04
N ALA A 104 19.86 -8.04 -5.03
CA ALA A 104 18.93 -7.65 -3.97
C ALA A 104 17.66 -8.53 -3.95
N ALA A 105 17.26 -9.03 -5.13
CA ALA A 105 16.20 -10.01 -5.29
C ALA A 105 16.52 -11.29 -4.54
N GLY A 106 17.75 -11.81 -4.69
CA GLY A 106 18.20 -13.09 -4.15
C GLY A 106 18.62 -13.05 -2.69
N ASP A 107 18.58 -11.87 -2.06
CA ASP A 107 18.86 -11.72 -0.65
C ASP A 107 17.79 -12.42 0.17
N LYS A 108 18.27 -13.08 1.23
CA LYS A 108 17.38 -13.75 2.15
C LYS A 108 16.42 -12.73 2.75
N PRO A 109 15.17 -13.15 2.94
CA PRO A 109 14.77 -14.57 3.00
C PRO A 109 13.72 -15.02 1.99
N ASP A 110 13.22 -14.08 1.22
CA ASP A 110 12.35 -14.30 0.07
C ASP A 110 13.11 -14.00 -1.23
N PRO A 111 14.02 -14.90 -1.67
CA PRO A 111 14.83 -14.68 -2.85
C PRO A 111 13.99 -14.76 -4.12
N LYS A 112 14.12 -13.77 -5.01
CA LYS A 112 13.52 -13.78 -6.35
C LYS A 112 14.58 -14.06 -7.41
N GLY A 113 14.18 -14.82 -8.41
CA GLY A 113 14.96 -15.12 -9.60
C GLY A 113 14.30 -14.60 -10.87
N ILE A 114 14.92 -14.86 -12.00
CA ILE A 114 14.42 -14.48 -13.33
C ILE A 114 12.97 -14.92 -13.58
N PRO A 115 12.53 -16.15 -13.21
CA PRO A 115 11.14 -16.57 -13.41
C PRO A 115 10.09 -15.67 -12.74
N ASP A 116 10.42 -15.06 -11.60
CA ASP A 116 9.47 -14.25 -10.80
C ASP A 116 9.10 -12.93 -11.49
N TYR A 117 9.91 -12.46 -12.43
CA TYR A 117 9.61 -11.25 -13.21
C TYR A 117 8.66 -11.51 -14.38
N LYS A 118 8.26 -12.77 -14.61
CA LYS A 118 7.43 -13.15 -15.77
C LYS A 118 6.12 -12.39 -15.82
N SER A 119 5.36 -12.35 -14.72
CA SER A 119 4.05 -11.68 -14.67
C SER A 119 4.21 -10.21 -15.04
N LEU A 120 5.07 -9.51 -14.33
CA LEU A 120 5.40 -8.12 -14.55
C LEU A 120 5.82 -7.86 -16.00
N PHE A 121 6.67 -8.70 -16.56
CA PHE A 121 7.10 -8.57 -17.93
C PHE A 121 5.96 -8.79 -18.94
N VAL A 122 5.07 -9.77 -18.73
CA VAL A 122 3.88 -10.02 -19.56
C VAL A 122 2.97 -8.79 -19.61
N ASP A 123 2.75 -8.15 -18.46
CA ASP A 123 1.82 -7.03 -18.33
C ASP A 123 2.25 -5.81 -19.12
N PHE A 124 3.56 -5.53 -19.13
CA PHE A 124 4.12 -4.38 -19.82
C PHE A 124 4.68 -4.71 -21.22
N PHE A 125 4.75 -5.98 -21.62
CA PHE A 125 5.37 -6.46 -22.87
C PHE A 125 4.89 -5.70 -24.12
N GLY A 126 3.58 -5.46 -24.19
CA GLY A 126 2.92 -4.77 -25.30
C GLY A 126 2.85 -3.26 -25.17
N HIS A 127 3.31 -2.69 -24.04
CA HIS A 127 3.10 -1.28 -23.73
C HIS A 127 3.87 -0.37 -24.71
N PRO A 128 3.26 0.72 -25.22
CA PRO A 128 3.90 1.61 -26.20
C PRO A 128 5.14 2.33 -25.68
N ALA A 129 5.20 2.58 -24.37
CA ALA A 129 6.38 3.16 -23.70
C ALA A 129 7.47 2.14 -23.35
N TYR A 130 7.26 0.84 -23.61
CA TYR A 130 8.28 -0.17 -23.34
C TYR A 130 9.43 -0.04 -24.35
N GLU A 131 10.64 0.12 -23.83
CA GLU A 131 11.85 0.31 -24.62
C GLU A 131 12.25 -0.96 -25.39
N ARG A 132 12.61 -0.82 -26.67
CA ARG A 132 12.82 -1.94 -27.59
C ARG A 132 14.24 -1.95 -28.13
N GLY A 133 14.84 -3.14 -28.11
CA GLY A 133 16.19 -3.39 -28.61
C GLY A 133 16.28 -3.30 -30.13
N ALA A 134 17.48 -3.54 -30.65
CA ALA A 134 17.78 -3.40 -32.08
C ALA A 134 16.95 -4.34 -33.01
N ASN A 135 16.42 -5.44 -32.46
CA ASN A 135 15.53 -6.38 -33.17
C ASN A 135 14.03 -6.07 -33.00
N GLY A 136 13.68 -4.98 -32.29
CA GLY A 136 12.30 -4.58 -32.01
C GLY A 136 11.64 -5.25 -30.81
N PHE A 137 12.35 -6.14 -30.10
CA PHE A 137 11.84 -6.80 -28.91
C PHE A 137 12.09 -6.00 -27.63
N PRO A 138 11.23 -6.14 -26.60
CA PRO A 138 11.40 -5.46 -25.31
C PRO A 138 12.78 -5.72 -24.69
N ILE A 139 13.46 -4.68 -24.23
CA ILE A 139 14.76 -4.78 -23.55
C ILE A 139 14.57 -5.32 -22.13
N VAL A 140 15.48 -6.17 -21.68
CA VAL A 140 15.61 -6.56 -20.27
C VAL A 140 17.08 -6.51 -19.89
N THR A 141 17.39 -5.88 -18.76
CA THR A 141 18.73 -5.83 -18.17
C THR A 141 18.72 -6.41 -16.77
N THR A 142 19.90 -6.56 -16.16
CA THR A 142 20.02 -6.91 -14.73
C THR A 142 21.06 -6.05 -14.02
N PHE A 143 20.91 -5.85 -12.71
CA PHE A 143 21.98 -5.27 -11.87
C PHE A 143 23.12 -6.26 -11.65
N SER A 144 22.83 -7.55 -11.54
CA SER A 144 23.84 -8.61 -11.42
C SER A 144 23.32 -9.91 -12.06
N SER A 145 24.15 -10.95 -12.10
CA SER A 145 23.69 -12.28 -12.52
C SER A 145 22.84 -12.97 -11.44
N GLY A 146 22.91 -12.55 -10.18
CA GLY A 146 22.20 -13.17 -9.04
C GLY A 146 22.41 -14.67 -8.89
N GLY A 147 23.52 -15.21 -9.41
CA GLY A 147 23.77 -16.66 -9.44
C GLY A 147 22.97 -17.45 -10.47
N SER A 148 22.20 -16.79 -11.36
CA SER A 148 21.51 -17.45 -12.48
C SER A 148 22.48 -18.00 -13.52
N ASP A 149 22.06 -19.08 -14.18
CA ASP A 149 22.80 -19.72 -15.28
C ASP A 149 22.14 -19.48 -16.64
N ASN A 150 22.83 -19.92 -17.70
CA ASN A 150 22.37 -19.74 -19.07
C ASN A 150 21.04 -20.47 -19.36
N LEU A 151 20.86 -21.68 -18.81
CA LEU A 151 19.66 -22.50 -19.01
C LEU A 151 18.41 -21.83 -18.43
N THR A 152 18.54 -21.21 -17.25
CA THR A 152 17.46 -20.46 -16.61
C THR A 152 16.97 -19.32 -17.50
N TRP A 153 17.91 -18.62 -18.15
CA TRP A 153 17.58 -17.57 -19.11
C TRP A 153 17.00 -18.11 -20.41
N GLU A 154 17.50 -19.24 -20.94
CA GLU A 154 16.94 -19.90 -22.12
C GLU A 154 15.49 -20.30 -21.88
N ASP A 155 15.23 -21.01 -20.77
CA ASP A 155 13.88 -21.42 -20.33
C ASP A 155 12.95 -20.23 -20.14
N TRP A 156 13.46 -19.11 -19.60
CA TRP A 156 12.67 -17.89 -19.44
C TRP A 156 12.35 -17.22 -20.79
N ARG A 157 13.33 -17.10 -21.69
CA ARG A 157 13.13 -16.52 -23.03
C ARG A 157 12.21 -17.37 -23.90
N ASP A 158 12.25 -18.71 -23.76
CA ASP A 158 11.39 -19.62 -24.52
C ASP A 158 9.91 -19.42 -24.21
N GLN A 159 9.57 -19.01 -22.99
CA GLN A 159 8.20 -18.66 -22.61
C GLN A 159 7.65 -17.46 -23.40
N PHE A 160 8.53 -16.65 -23.99
CA PHE A 160 8.20 -15.53 -24.86
C PHE A 160 8.54 -15.80 -26.33
N ALA A 161 8.71 -17.07 -26.71
CA ALA A 161 9.14 -17.50 -28.04
C ALA A 161 10.41 -16.78 -28.51
N GLN A 162 11.34 -16.54 -27.59
CA GLN A 162 12.61 -15.81 -27.82
C GLN A 162 12.43 -14.35 -28.26
N LYS A 163 11.23 -13.76 -28.08
CA LYS A 163 10.93 -12.36 -28.45
C LYS A 163 11.26 -11.37 -27.34
N VAL A 164 12.45 -11.48 -26.76
CA VAL A 164 12.99 -10.60 -25.71
C VAL A 164 14.43 -10.22 -26.07
N PHE A 165 14.81 -8.97 -25.82
CA PHE A 165 16.16 -8.45 -26.05
C PHE A 165 16.94 -8.39 -24.72
N VAL A 166 17.80 -9.38 -24.46
CA VAL A 166 18.41 -9.58 -23.14
C VAL A 166 19.83 -8.99 -23.07
N ILE A 167 20.06 -8.08 -22.14
CA ILE A 167 21.35 -7.40 -21.89
C ILE A 167 21.70 -7.52 -20.40
N PRO A 168 22.08 -8.70 -19.90
CA PRO A 168 22.29 -8.90 -18.47
C PRO A 168 23.64 -8.32 -18.04
N ASN A 169 23.73 -7.94 -16.76
CA ASN A 169 25.01 -7.78 -16.10
C ASN A 169 25.52 -9.14 -15.60
N LEU A 170 26.67 -9.58 -16.12
CA LEU A 170 27.33 -10.83 -15.76
C LEU A 170 28.72 -10.61 -15.13
N ASP A 171 29.00 -9.44 -14.55
CA ASP A 171 30.28 -9.03 -13.93
C ASP A 171 30.84 -9.98 -12.86
N ALA A 172 29.99 -10.88 -12.31
CA ALA A 172 30.35 -11.87 -11.31
C ALA A 172 30.69 -13.25 -11.91
N ILE A 173 30.43 -13.48 -13.19
CA ILE A 173 30.65 -14.75 -13.85
C ILE A 173 32.14 -14.91 -14.24
N PRO A 174 32.79 -16.03 -13.92
CA PRO A 174 34.17 -16.28 -14.33
C PRO A 174 34.35 -16.19 -15.85
N GLY A 175 35.43 -15.52 -16.29
CA GLY A 175 35.75 -15.36 -17.71
C GLY A 175 34.96 -14.25 -18.43
N TYR A 176 34.05 -13.54 -17.74
CA TYR A 176 33.31 -12.41 -18.31
C TYR A 176 34.25 -11.28 -18.74
N TRP A 177 35.09 -10.77 -17.85
CA TRP A 177 35.95 -9.61 -18.10
C TRP A 177 37.03 -9.85 -19.16
N GLU A 178 37.50 -11.09 -19.30
CA GLU A 178 38.43 -11.50 -20.35
C GLU A 178 37.73 -11.87 -21.66
N PHE A 179 36.39 -11.88 -21.67
CA PHE A 179 35.57 -12.44 -22.74
C PHE A 179 36.04 -13.84 -23.16
N HIS A 180 36.29 -14.69 -22.16
CA HIS A 180 36.91 -16.00 -22.35
C HIS A 180 36.04 -16.91 -23.26
N PRO A 181 36.62 -17.73 -24.15
CA PRO A 181 35.85 -18.59 -25.06
C PRO A 181 34.83 -19.49 -24.35
N GLY A 182 35.18 -20.05 -23.18
CA GLY A 182 34.26 -20.86 -22.39
C GLY A 182 33.10 -20.07 -21.77
N PHE A 183 33.30 -18.79 -21.42
CA PHE A 183 32.20 -17.91 -21.02
C PHE A 183 31.25 -17.70 -22.20
N TRP A 184 31.81 -17.43 -23.39
CA TRP A 184 31.01 -17.20 -24.59
C TRP A 184 30.28 -18.45 -25.08
N GLU A 185 30.90 -19.63 -25.03
CA GLU A 185 30.24 -20.90 -25.37
C GLU A 185 29.01 -21.13 -24.49
N HIS A 186 29.08 -20.74 -23.21
CA HIS A 186 28.00 -20.91 -22.26
C HIS A 186 26.88 -19.84 -22.39
N TRP A 187 27.23 -18.56 -22.52
CA TRP A 187 26.26 -17.45 -22.49
C TRP A 187 25.89 -16.89 -23.87
N GLY A 188 26.70 -17.18 -24.88
CA GLY A 188 26.65 -16.53 -26.18
C GLY A 188 25.43 -16.89 -27.03
N GLN A 189 24.64 -17.91 -26.69
CA GLN A 189 23.36 -18.15 -27.38
C GLN A 189 22.19 -17.41 -26.72
N VAL A 190 22.36 -17.04 -25.45
CA VAL A 190 21.29 -16.56 -24.57
C VAL A 190 21.15 -15.04 -24.58
N VAL A 191 22.25 -14.31 -24.72
CA VAL A 191 22.24 -12.85 -24.58
C VAL A 191 22.08 -12.15 -25.94
N ASP A 192 21.47 -10.97 -26.00
CA ASP A 192 21.50 -10.10 -27.19
C ASP A 192 22.53 -8.96 -27.04
N GLY A 193 22.99 -8.76 -25.81
CA GLY A 193 24.08 -7.88 -25.45
C GLY A 193 24.58 -8.14 -24.03
N LEU A 194 25.58 -7.37 -23.60
CA LEU A 194 26.09 -7.40 -22.23
C LEU A 194 26.11 -5.99 -21.63
N PHE A 195 25.95 -5.91 -20.31
CA PHE A 195 26.01 -4.68 -19.52
C PHE A 195 27.07 -4.78 -18.43
N SER A 196 27.92 -3.76 -18.29
CA SER A 196 28.91 -3.66 -17.21
C SER A 196 28.52 -2.64 -16.12
N TRP A 197 28.56 -3.06 -14.86
CA TRP A 197 28.31 -2.21 -13.70
C TRP A 197 29.62 -1.80 -13.00
N GLU A 198 30.42 -2.78 -12.59
CA GLU A 198 31.60 -2.57 -11.74
C GLU A 198 32.71 -1.79 -12.45
N SER A 199 32.75 -1.83 -13.79
CA SER A 199 33.72 -1.05 -14.58
C SER A 199 33.47 0.46 -14.54
N ALA A 200 32.30 0.91 -14.04
CA ALA A 200 31.98 2.33 -13.94
C ALA A 200 32.88 3.08 -12.96
N TRP A 201 33.62 2.38 -12.09
CA TRP A 201 34.50 2.95 -11.07
C TRP A 201 35.91 2.35 -11.10
N PRO A 202 36.89 2.98 -10.44
CA PRO A 202 38.20 2.41 -10.24
C PRO A 202 38.20 1.09 -9.47
N LEU A 203 39.31 0.36 -9.62
CA LEU A 203 39.53 -0.96 -9.06
C LEU A 203 39.27 -1.01 -7.56
N ARG A 204 38.31 -1.85 -7.16
CA ARG A 204 38.03 -2.20 -5.77
C ARG A 204 37.74 -3.70 -5.67
N LYS A 205 38.37 -4.39 -4.72
CA LYS A 205 38.21 -5.84 -4.49
C LYS A 205 38.33 -6.69 -5.77
N GLY A 206 39.23 -6.30 -6.67
CA GLY A 206 39.54 -7.03 -7.90
C GLY A 206 38.62 -6.75 -9.10
N LYS A 207 37.72 -5.77 -9.02
CA LYS A 207 36.85 -5.34 -10.14
C LYS A 207 36.89 -3.82 -10.32
N GLY A 208 36.80 -3.34 -11.56
CA GLY A 208 36.85 -1.92 -11.90
C GLY A 208 38.06 -1.55 -12.77
N GLY A 209 38.13 -0.27 -13.15
CA GLY A 209 39.19 0.27 -14.01
C GLY A 209 40.47 0.61 -13.26
N ASP A 210 41.60 0.69 -13.96
CA ASP A 210 42.91 0.97 -13.34
C ASP A 210 43.00 2.40 -12.77
N PHE A 211 42.16 3.33 -13.27
CA PHE A 211 42.12 4.72 -12.86
C PHE A 211 40.72 5.34 -13.06
N PRO A 212 40.41 6.52 -12.48
CA PRO A 212 39.13 7.20 -12.69
C PRO A 212 38.81 7.42 -14.17
N GLY A 213 37.69 6.83 -14.60
CA GLY A 213 37.16 6.88 -15.95
C GLY A 213 37.85 5.97 -16.96
N ASP A 214 38.65 5.02 -16.49
CA ASP A 214 39.18 3.94 -17.32
C ASP A 214 38.04 3.05 -17.84
N ILE A 215 38.11 2.70 -19.12
CA ILE A 215 37.19 1.75 -19.79
C ILE A 215 37.91 0.46 -20.19
N GLY A 216 39.18 0.28 -19.78
CA GLY A 216 39.99 -0.91 -20.07
C GLY A 216 39.26 -2.23 -19.82
N PRO A 217 38.58 -2.41 -18.66
CA PRO A 217 37.79 -3.60 -18.39
C PRO A 217 36.64 -3.83 -19.38
N ASP A 218 36.11 -2.77 -20.00
CA ASP A 218 35.04 -2.86 -20.99
C ASP A 218 35.54 -3.29 -22.37
N ILE A 219 36.83 -3.11 -22.68
CA ILE A 219 37.38 -3.34 -24.04
C ILE A 219 37.22 -4.79 -24.53
N PRO A 220 37.54 -5.84 -23.75
CA PRO A 220 37.32 -7.22 -24.19
C PRO A 220 35.84 -7.51 -24.50
N LEU A 221 34.94 -6.99 -23.67
CA LEU A 221 33.48 -7.14 -23.84
C LEU A 221 32.98 -6.42 -25.09
N ILE A 222 33.44 -5.17 -25.32
CA ILE A 222 33.12 -4.39 -26.52
C ILE A 222 33.56 -5.14 -27.78
N ASN A 223 34.80 -5.63 -27.79
CA ASN A 223 35.36 -6.36 -28.93
C ASN A 223 34.61 -7.68 -29.18
N GLY A 224 34.32 -8.42 -28.11
CA GLY A 224 33.54 -9.66 -28.19
C GLY A 224 32.13 -9.44 -28.72
N MET A 225 31.39 -8.48 -28.15
CA MET A 225 30.04 -8.13 -28.64
C MET A 225 30.08 -7.69 -30.11
N LYS A 226 31.09 -6.93 -30.52
CA LYS A 226 31.30 -6.52 -31.91
C LYS A 226 31.53 -7.72 -32.83
N GLU A 227 32.43 -8.64 -32.45
CA GLU A 227 32.73 -9.86 -33.21
C GLU A 227 31.46 -10.68 -33.48
N TYR A 228 30.63 -10.86 -32.44
CA TYR A 228 29.39 -11.63 -32.52
C TYR A 228 28.16 -10.80 -32.92
N LYS A 229 28.36 -9.54 -33.35
CA LYS A 229 27.32 -8.61 -33.83
C LYS A 229 26.20 -8.35 -32.81
N LYS A 230 26.53 -8.40 -31.53
CA LYS A 230 25.66 -8.11 -30.38
C LYS A 230 25.88 -6.71 -29.85
N LYS A 231 25.08 -6.28 -28.87
CA LYS A 231 25.11 -4.92 -28.33
C LYS A 231 25.86 -4.86 -27.01
N TYR A 232 26.52 -3.74 -26.75
CA TYR A 232 27.16 -3.47 -25.48
C TYR A 232 26.54 -2.24 -24.83
N MET A 233 26.19 -2.39 -23.56
CA MET A 233 25.74 -1.33 -22.67
C MET A 233 26.86 -1.03 -21.67
N ILE A 234 27.33 0.22 -21.61
CA ILE A 234 28.38 0.64 -20.69
C ILE A 234 27.80 1.46 -19.55
N GLY A 235 28.21 1.18 -18.31
CA GLY A 235 27.88 2.01 -17.15
C GLY A 235 28.61 3.36 -17.17
N LEU A 236 27.95 4.43 -16.76
CA LEU A 236 28.51 5.78 -16.58
C LEU A 236 28.12 6.31 -15.20
N SER A 237 29.11 6.56 -14.34
CA SER A 237 28.88 7.04 -12.97
C SER A 237 29.84 8.18 -12.62
N PRO A 238 29.46 9.08 -11.69
CA PRO A 238 30.42 9.88 -10.92
C PRO A 238 31.19 8.99 -9.92
N LEU A 239 31.66 9.57 -8.82
CA LEU A 239 32.20 8.84 -7.68
C LEU A 239 31.08 8.13 -6.91
N GLN A 240 31.43 7.14 -6.07
CA GLN A 240 30.48 6.45 -5.20
C GLN A 240 30.91 6.63 -3.74
N TYR A 241 29.95 6.98 -2.89
CA TYR A 241 30.10 6.97 -1.44
C TYR A 241 28.85 6.33 -0.85
N LYS A 242 29.06 5.29 -0.06
CA LYS A 242 27.99 4.56 0.60
C LYS A 242 28.37 4.37 2.06
N ASP A 243 27.47 4.73 2.94
CA ASP A 243 27.63 4.61 4.39
C ASP A 243 26.33 4.10 5.00
N ALA A 244 25.88 2.96 4.48
CA ALA A 244 24.60 2.33 4.79
C ALA A 244 24.62 0.85 4.38
N TYR A 245 23.69 0.07 4.92
CA TYR A 245 23.51 -1.36 4.57
C TYR A 245 24.80 -2.16 4.78
N ASP A 246 25.39 -2.03 5.97
CA ASP A 246 26.66 -2.67 6.39
C ASP A 246 27.86 -2.37 5.48
N THR A 247 27.74 -1.29 4.72
CA THR A 247 28.74 -0.88 3.74
C THR A 247 29.12 0.56 4.00
N ASN A 248 30.37 0.75 4.41
CA ASN A 248 31.00 2.07 4.54
C ASN A 248 32.20 2.14 3.59
N ILE A 249 32.00 2.67 2.38
CA ILE A 249 32.96 2.64 1.27
C ILE A 249 33.02 3.98 0.54
N TYR A 250 34.20 4.31 0.02
CA TYR A 250 34.40 5.42 -0.89
C TYR A 250 35.18 4.94 -2.12
N ARG A 251 34.57 5.04 -3.31
CA ARG A 251 35.27 4.86 -4.57
C ARG A 251 35.68 6.22 -5.10
N ALA A 252 36.97 6.54 -4.98
CA ALA A 252 37.52 7.79 -5.49
C ALA A 252 37.11 8.03 -6.95
N GLY A 253 36.69 9.26 -7.24
CA GLY A 253 36.15 9.54 -8.57
C GLY A 253 36.05 11.01 -8.93
N ASP A 254 36.91 11.86 -8.37
CA ASP A 254 36.95 13.30 -8.65
C ASP A 254 36.86 13.59 -10.16
N LEU A 255 37.59 12.84 -11.00
CA LEU A 255 37.55 12.96 -12.46
C LEU A 255 36.92 11.75 -13.17
N ASN A 256 36.25 10.85 -12.44
CA ASN A 256 35.69 9.62 -13.00
C ASN A 256 34.69 9.92 -14.12
N LEU A 257 33.68 10.75 -13.83
CA LEU A 257 32.62 11.11 -14.78
C LEU A 257 33.16 11.72 -16.09
N PRO A 258 33.91 12.85 -16.09
CA PRO A 258 34.35 13.47 -17.33
C PRO A 258 35.37 12.63 -18.10
N THR A 259 36.27 11.92 -17.40
CA THR A 259 37.27 11.07 -18.05
C THR A 259 36.60 9.87 -18.73
N ARG A 260 35.63 9.24 -18.06
CA ARG A 260 34.87 8.12 -18.63
C ARG A 260 34.05 8.55 -19.83
N MET A 261 33.39 9.71 -19.77
CA MET A 261 32.69 10.30 -20.92
C MET A 261 33.61 10.43 -22.13
N GLN A 262 34.82 10.99 -21.96
CA GLN A 262 35.79 11.12 -23.06
C GLN A 262 36.22 9.76 -23.61
N ASN A 263 36.47 8.79 -22.74
CA ASN A 263 36.90 7.46 -23.17
C ASN A 263 35.78 6.68 -23.87
N ILE A 264 34.54 6.81 -23.42
CA ILE A 264 33.35 6.29 -24.11
C ILE A 264 33.22 6.95 -25.49
N LEU A 265 33.36 8.27 -25.60
CA LEU A 265 33.26 8.97 -26.88
C LEU A 265 34.35 8.56 -27.87
N LYS A 266 35.56 8.21 -27.40
CA LYS A 266 36.64 7.66 -28.25
C LYS A 266 36.31 6.27 -28.81
N ASN A 267 35.49 5.48 -28.10
CA ASN A 267 35.08 4.12 -28.48
C ASN A 267 33.59 4.09 -28.88
N ARG A 268 33.03 5.26 -29.18
CA ARG A 268 31.60 5.50 -29.35
C ARG A 268 30.98 4.56 -30.36
N ASP A 269 31.67 4.29 -31.47
CA ASP A 269 31.08 3.57 -32.60
C ASP A 269 30.71 2.13 -32.25
N ASP A 270 31.45 1.52 -31.33
CA ASP A 270 31.24 0.13 -30.89
C ASP A 270 30.33 0.01 -29.64
N ILE A 271 30.01 1.13 -28.99
CA ILE A 271 29.12 1.19 -27.82
C ILE A 271 27.72 1.64 -28.26
N TYR A 272 26.68 0.90 -27.90
CA TYR A 272 25.31 1.19 -28.35
C TYR A 272 24.44 1.80 -27.25
N TYR A 273 24.63 1.38 -26.00
CA TYR A 273 23.86 1.88 -24.89
C TYR A 273 24.79 2.43 -23.81
N VAL A 274 24.40 3.53 -23.19
CA VAL A 274 25.01 4.02 -21.95
C VAL A 274 23.93 3.97 -20.88
N ASN A 275 24.26 3.41 -19.70
CA ASN A 275 23.39 3.46 -18.53
C ASN A 275 24.03 4.35 -17.47
N VAL A 276 23.40 5.48 -17.16
CA VAL A 276 23.86 6.39 -16.10
C VAL A 276 23.51 5.79 -14.75
N LEU A 277 24.52 5.57 -13.91
CA LEU A 277 24.40 5.00 -12.58
C LEU A 277 24.56 6.17 -11.58
N THR A 278 23.48 6.72 -11.03
CA THR A 278 22.05 6.34 -11.16
C THR A 278 21.14 7.58 -11.19
N TRP A 279 19.84 7.43 -11.44
CA TRP A 279 18.88 8.54 -11.32
C TRP A 279 18.63 8.91 -9.85
N ASN A 280 18.29 7.95 -8.99
CA ASN A 280 17.78 8.20 -7.64
C ASN A 280 18.32 7.24 -6.57
N ASP A 281 19.51 6.66 -6.76
CA ASP A 281 20.15 5.85 -5.72
C ASP A 281 20.88 6.72 -4.69
N GLY A 282 20.09 7.23 -3.75
CA GLY A 282 20.54 8.08 -2.67
C GLY A 282 21.65 7.46 -1.80
N PRO A 283 21.46 6.25 -1.27
CA PRO A 283 22.42 5.59 -0.37
C PRO A 283 23.82 5.38 -0.94
N GLU A 284 23.97 5.40 -2.28
CA GLU A 284 25.29 5.21 -2.91
C GLU A 284 25.90 6.52 -3.44
N SER A 285 25.22 7.65 -3.22
CA SER A 285 25.70 9.02 -3.50
C SER A 285 26.13 9.29 -4.96
N HIS A 286 25.80 8.40 -5.90
CA HIS A 286 26.05 8.59 -7.34
C HIS A 286 24.78 8.94 -8.12
N TYR A 287 23.71 9.30 -7.42
CA TYR A 287 22.48 9.75 -8.06
C TYR A 287 22.65 11.11 -8.76
N ILE A 288 21.91 11.33 -9.84
CA ILE A 288 21.90 12.59 -10.61
C ILE A 288 20.54 13.29 -10.62
N GLY A 289 19.49 12.61 -10.15
CA GLY A 289 18.10 13.07 -10.09
C GLY A 289 17.73 13.67 -8.73
N THR A 290 16.43 13.87 -8.53
CA THR A 290 15.89 14.31 -7.22
C THR A 290 15.71 13.10 -6.33
N ILE A 291 16.16 13.17 -5.07
CA ILE A 291 15.82 12.16 -4.06
C ILE A 291 14.52 12.60 -3.37
N TRP A 292 13.49 11.78 -3.48
CA TRP A 292 12.20 12.03 -2.86
C TRP A 292 12.14 11.40 -1.46
N PRO A 293 11.58 12.09 -0.43
CA PRO A 293 11.61 11.62 0.96
C PRO A 293 10.95 10.25 1.22
N GLU A 294 9.97 9.91 0.40
CA GLU A 294 9.32 8.60 0.30
C GLU A 294 10.22 7.45 -0.18
N GLN A 295 11.18 7.69 -1.08
CA GLN A 295 11.94 6.61 -1.73
C GLN A 295 12.98 5.97 -0.81
N ASN A 296 13.38 6.68 0.25
CA ASN A 296 14.28 6.16 1.26
C ASN A 296 14.05 6.88 2.60
N THR A 297 13.61 6.11 3.60
CA THR A 297 13.40 6.59 4.97
C THR A 297 14.39 5.99 5.97
N ASP A 298 15.41 5.29 5.47
CA ASP A 298 16.38 4.61 6.33
C ASP A 298 17.24 5.63 7.08
N PRO A 299 17.56 5.36 8.36
CA PRO A 299 18.27 6.31 9.20
C PRO A 299 19.70 6.55 8.72
N GLU A 300 20.43 5.52 8.29
CA GLU A 300 21.86 5.65 7.93
C GLU A 300 22.06 6.57 6.72
N PRO A 301 21.38 6.36 5.56
CA PRO A 301 21.52 7.24 4.41
C PRO A 301 21.06 8.69 4.67
N ALA A 302 20.08 8.89 5.56
CA ALA A 302 19.51 10.21 5.86
C ALA A 302 20.52 11.21 6.44
N HIS A 303 21.63 10.75 7.01
CA HIS A 303 22.66 11.63 7.58
C HIS A 303 23.54 12.32 6.51
N TYR A 304 23.75 11.70 5.34
CA TYR A 304 24.66 12.25 4.31
C TYR A 304 23.99 12.58 2.97
N MET A 305 22.76 12.13 2.71
CA MET A 305 22.08 12.31 1.41
C MET A 305 21.55 13.74 1.13
N LYS A 306 21.81 14.72 2.00
CA LYS A 306 21.23 16.08 1.95
C LYS A 306 21.96 17.06 1.02
N LEU A 307 22.78 16.58 0.08
CA LEU A 307 23.64 17.42 -0.77
C LEU A 307 23.09 17.56 -2.20
N PRO A 308 23.33 18.70 -2.88
CA PRO A 308 22.84 18.90 -4.24
C PRO A 308 23.64 18.09 -5.27
N HIS A 309 22.97 17.30 -6.11
CA HIS A 309 23.61 16.48 -7.17
C HIS A 309 23.22 16.88 -8.61
N LYS A 310 22.19 17.73 -8.77
CA LYS A 310 21.64 18.10 -10.08
C LYS A 310 22.66 18.77 -11.02
N GLY A 311 23.75 19.33 -10.50
CA GLY A 311 24.77 19.98 -11.33
C GLY A 311 25.35 19.07 -12.42
N TRP A 312 25.45 17.76 -12.19
CA TRP A 312 25.94 16.82 -13.21
C TRP A 312 25.01 16.66 -14.40
N GLN A 313 23.71 16.92 -14.24
CA GLN A 313 22.70 16.66 -15.27
C GLN A 313 23.02 17.35 -16.60
N ARG A 314 23.40 18.63 -16.57
CA ARG A 314 23.70 19.40 -17.79
C ARG A 314 24.92 18.83 -18.54
N VAL A 315 25.97 18.43 -17.81
CA VAL A 315 27.19 17.82 -18.41
C VAL A 315 26.86 16.46 -19.03
N ILE A 316 26.06 15.65 -18.34
CA ILE A 316 25.58 14.35 -18.84
C ILE A 316 24.71 14.54 -20.09
N GLY A 317 23.84 15.55 -20.13
CA GLY A 317 23.03 15.84 -21.32
C GLY A 317 23.88 16.25 -22.53
N SER A 318 24.93 17.05 -22.32
CA SER A 318 25.92 17.37 -23.37
C SER A 318 26.61 16.11 -23.90
N PHE A 319 27.00 15.20 -23.00
CA PHE A 319 27.58 13.91 -23.35
C PHE A 319 26.58 13.04 -24.12
N ALA A 320 25.32 12.96 -23.68
CA ALA A 320 24.29 12.17 -24.34
C ALA A 320 24.06 12.65 -25.78
N ALA A 321 24.04 13.96 -26.00
CA ALA A 321 23.95 14.55 -27.33
C ALA A 321 25.16 14.17 -28.20
N ALA A 322 26.38 14.26 -27.66
CA ALA A 322 27.60 13.86 -28.37
C ALA A 322 27.63 12.35 -28.67
N PHE A 323 27.27 11.52 -27.70
CA PHE A 323 27.21 10.07 -27.82
C PHE A 323 26.17 9.62 -28.84
N LYS A 324 25.04 10.31 -28.98
CA LYS A 324 24.06 10.02 -30.05
C LYS A 324 24.40 10.68 -31.39
N GLY A 325 25.17 11.78 -31.37
CA GLY A 325 25.56 12.58 -32.52
C GLY A 325 26.94 12.25 -33.09
N ASP A 326 27.83 13.24 -33.09
CA ASP A 326 29.13 13.22 -33.79
C ASP A 326 30.33 12.98 -32.87
N GLY A 327 30.10 12.65 -31.60
CA GLY A 327 31.14 12.46 -30.60
C GLY A 327 31.68 13.76 -30.00
N VAL A 328 31.14 14.93 -30.36
CA VAL A 328 31.64 16.22 -29.88
C VAL A 328 30.69 16.85 -28.87
N MET A 329 31.16 16.99 -27.63
CA MET A 329 30.43 17.68 -26.57
C MET A 329 30.34 19.18 -26.83
N ARG A 330 29.15 19.74 -26.64
CA ARG A 330 28.81 21.17 -26.83
C ARG A 330 27.94 21.65 -25.66
N PRO A 331 27.92 22.96 -25.34
CA PRO A 331 26.95 23.48 -24.39
C PRO A 331 25.53 22.99 -24.73
N LEU A 332 24.81 22.55 -23.70
CA LEU A 332 23.51 21.90 -23.85
C LEU A 332 22.42 22.96 -24.10
N GLY A 333 21.58 22.73 -25.11
CA GLY A 333 20.51 23.66 -25.46
C GLY A 333 21.06 25.02 -25.92
N GLY A 334 20.57 26.10 -25.31
CA GLY A 334 20.98 27.49 -25.59
C GLY A 334 22.01 28.05 -24.61
N ASP A 335 22.60 27.22 -23.76
CA ASP A 335 23.58 27.68 -22.77
C ASP A 335 24.85 28.22 -23.46
N THR A 336 25.44 29.27 -22.89
CA THR A 336 26.78 29.72 -23.32
C THR A 336 27.87 28.78 -22.79
N VAL A 337 27.68 28.26 -21.57
CA VAL A 337 28.54 27.30 -20.89
C VAL A 337 27.66 26.30 -20.18
N THR A 338 27.99 25.02 -20.31
CA THR A 338 27.38 23.94 -19.52
C THR A 338 28.44 23.35 -18.63
N GLY A 339 28.17 23.17 -17.33
CA GLY A 339 29.16 22.58 -16.45
C GLY A 339 28.65 22.18 -15.08
N ALA A 340 29.51 21.48 -14.34
CA ALA A 340 29.36 21.18 -12.93
C ALA A 340 30.70 21.41 -12.21
N PHE A 341 30.63 21.82 -10.95
CA PHE A 341 31.77 21.86 -10.03
C PHE A 341 31.38 21.09 -8.78
N TRP A 342 32.25 20.19 -8.31
CA TRP A 342 31.95 19.36 -7.15
C TRP A 342 33.14 19.14 -6.23
N TYR A 343 32.83 18.95 -4.95
CA TYR A 343 33.82 18.82 -3.89
C TYR A 343 33.18 18.18 -2.65
N LYS A 344 33.99 17.48 -1.86
CA LYS A 344 33.57 16.94 -0.55
C LYS A 344 33.45 18.05 0.49
N SER A 345 32.53 17.86 1.46
CA SER A 345 32.28 18.84 2.52
C SER A 345 33.39 18.92 3.57
N ILE A 346 34.30 17.95 3.64
CA ILE A 346 35.35 17.90 4.66
C ILE A 346 36.74 17.73 4.03
N LEU A 347 37.76 18.37 4.60
CA LEU A 347 39.16 18.12 4.25
C LEU A 347 39.58 16.72 4.74
N SER A 348 40.59 16.12 4.10
CA SER A 348 41.00 14.75 4.40
C SER A 348 41.58 14.62 5.81
N ASN A 349 42.07 15.74 6.37
CA ASN A 349 42.56 15.84 7.74
C ASN A 349 41.49 16.21 8.78
N THR A 350 40.22 16.36 8.39
CA THR A 350 39.12 16.61 9.33
C THR A 350 39.01 15.47 10.34
N LYS A 351 38.74 15.82 11.59
CA LYS A 351 38.50 14.89 12.69
C LYS A 351 37.03 14.94 13.06
N CYS A 352 36.36 13.81 12.92
CA CYS A 352 35.01 13.59 13.42
C CYS A 352 35.12 12.83 14.74
N SER A 353 34.59 13.40 15.82
CA SER A 353 34.72 12.89 17.19
C SER A 353 33.39 12.48 17.81
N ALA A 354 32.32 12.44 17.02
CA ALA A 354 31.01 11.99 17.49
C ALA A 354 31.07 10.51 17.90
N THR A 355 30.39 10.17 18.98
CA THR A 355 30.19 8.79 19.41
C THR A 355 28.82 8.28 18.94
N PRO A 356 28.58 6.96 18.93
CA PRO A 356 27.27 6.41 18.61
C PRO A 356 26.12 7.04 19.40
N GLU A 357 26.37 7.40 20.66
CA GLU A 357 25.41 8.10 21.52
C GLU A 357 25.11 9.53 21.06
N ASP A 358 26.06 10.24 20.45
CA ASP A 358 25.88 11.61 19.97
C ASP A 358 24.95 11.67 18.73
N VAL A 359 24.95 10.62 17.91
CA VAL A 359 24.35 10.62 16.55
C VAL A 359 23.29 9.54 16.30
N GLY A 360 23.17 8.53 17.17
CA GLY A 360 22.16 7.46 17.03
C GLY A 360 22.45 6.45 15.90
N ILE A 361 23.71 6.33 15.46
CA ILE A 361 24.16 5.37 14.43
C ILE A 361 25.34 4.54 14.95
N GLU A 362 25.49 3.34 14.41
CA GLU A 362 26.54 2.42 14.84
C GLU A 362 27.94 2.97 14.59
N GLN A 363 28.90 2.53 15.42
CA GLN A 363 30.29 2.95 15.33
C GLN A 363 30.91 2.72 13.95
N GLN A 364 30.46 1.70 13.20
CA GLN A 364 30.97 1.42 11.86
C GLN A 364 30.73 2.56 10.85
N TYR A 365 29.61 3.27 10.98
CA TYR A 365 29.22 4.40 10.12
C TYR A 365 29.85 5.73 10.59
N LEU A 366 30.36 5.78 11.83
CA LEU A 366 31.18 6.90 12.33
C LEU A 366 32.66 6.78 11.94
N ASN A 367 33.07 5.62 11.44
CA ASN A 367 34.44 5.39 11.01
C ASN A 367 34.68 5.97 9.61
N LYS A 368 35.96 6.13 9.26
CA LYS A 368 36.33 6.44 7.88
C LYS A 368 35.90 5.30 6.95
N PRO A 369 35.31 5.61 5.78
CA PRO A 369 34.99 4.59 4.79
C PRO A 369 36.22 3.78 4.37
N GLU A 370 35.98 2.54 3.96
CA GLU A 370 36.94 1.77 3.17
C GLU A 370 37.42 2.65 2.01
N SER A 371 38.74 2.72 1.83
CA SER A 371 39.40 3.55 0.81
C SER A 371 39.33 5.07 1.04
N TYR A 372 38.99 5.56 2.24
CA TYR A 372 39.01 7.00 2.56
C TYR A 372 40.37 7.67 2.31
N GLU A 373 41.49 6.94 2.43
CA GLU A 373 42.83 7.43 2.13
C GLU A 373 43.03 7.86 0.67
N THR A 374 42.15 7.41 -0.23
CA THR A 374 42.14 7.81 -1.63
C THR A 374 41.41 9.15 -1.86
N ALA A 375 40.68 9.65 -0.86
CA ALA A 375 40.02 10.95 -0.93
C ALA A 375 41.05 12.09 -0.91
N THR A 376 41.03 12.92 -1.97
CA THR A 376 41.96 14.04 -2.10
C THR A 376 41.28 15.37 -1.82
N ASP A 377 42.02 16.35 -1.29
CA ASP A 377 41.53 17.71 -1.05
C ASP A 377 41.53 18.52 -2.36
N LYS A 378 40.67 18.09 -3.29
CA LYS A 378 40.50 18.68 -4.62
C LYS A 378 39.03 19.00 -4.88
N GLY A 379 38.81 20.14 -5.52
CA GLY A 379 37.54 20.44 -6.18
C GLY A 379 37.63 20.01 -7.64
N ALA A 380 36.66 19.26 -8.13
CA ALA A 380 36.65 18.78 -9.50
C ALA A 380 35.65 19.57 -10.35
N TYR A 381 35.97 19.74 -11.63
CA TYR A 381 35.08 20.41 -12.58
C TYR A 381 34.99 19.65 -13.90
N ALA A 382 33.85 19.83 -14.55
CA ALA A 382 33.63 19.51 -15.96
C ALA A 382 32.84 20.65 -16.60
N ILE A 383 33.43 21.33 -17.57
CA ILE A 383 32.84 22.47 -18.28
C ILE A 383 32.93 22.22 -19.78
N VAL A 384 31.82 22.44 -20.47
CA VAL A 384 31.70 22.31 -21.92
C VAL A 384 31.57 23.71 -22.48
N LEU A 385 32.55 24.11 -23.29
CA LEU A 385 32.64 25.43 -23.88
C LEU A 385 32.29 25.41 -25.38
N PRO A 386 31.86 26.55 -25.96
CA PRO A 386 31.69 26.68 -27.40
C PRO A 386 32.99 26.35 -28.15
N GLN A 387 32.88 25.78 -29.36
CA GLN A 387 34.06 25.34 -30.15
C GLN A 387 35.08 26.46 -30.41
N GLY A 388 34.63 27.72 -30.47
CA GLY A 388 35.49 28.91 -30.65
C GLY A 388 36.04 29.53 -29.36
N ALA A 389 35.95 28.88 -28.20
CA ALA A 389 36.31 29.44 -26.89
C ALA A 389 37.83 29.57 -26.61
N SER A 390 38.62 29.95 -27.62
CA SER A 390 40.06 30.16 -27.46
C SER A 390 40.36 31.34 -26.53
N GLY A 391 41.29 31.17 -25.59
CA GLY A 391 41.70 32.21 -24.65
C GLY A 391 40.77 32.42 -23.46
N TRP A 392 39.80 31.51 -23.26
CA TRP A 392 38.94 31.52 -22.08
C TRP A 392 39.70 30.99 -20.86
N SER A 393 39.25 31.40 -19.68
CA SER A 393 39.86 31.01 -18.39
C SER A 393 38.80 30.74 -17.33
N MET A 394 39.19 30.05 -16.27
CA MET A 394 38.35 29.77 -15.12
C MET A 394 39.03 30.30 -13.87
N ARG A 395 38.35 31.18 -13.13
CA ARG A 395 38.79 31.64 -11.82
C ARG A 395 38.12 30.78 -10.75
N VAL A 396 38.91 30.26 -9.84
CA VAL A 396 38.45 29.41 -8.73
C VAL A 396 38.66 30.17 -7.44
N ASN A 397 37.66 30.18 -6.56
CA ASN A 397 37.78 30.62 -5.18
C ASN A 397 37.55 29.42 -4.27
N SER A 398 38.54 29.10 -3.44
CA SER A 398 38.47 28.03 -2.46
C SER A 398 38.89 28.55 -1.10
N GLY A 399 37.94 28.73 -0.19
CA GLY A 399 38.22 29.21 1.16
C GLY A 399 38.83 30.61 1.19
N GLY A 400 38.47 31.48 0.24
CA GLY A 400 39.05 32.81 0.09
C GLY A 400 40.38 32.87 -0.66
N LYS A 401 40.96 31.72 -1.04
CA LYS A 401 42.12 31.68 -1.94
C LYS A 401 41.66 31.60 -3.38
N THR A 402 42.19 32.47 -4.22
CA THR A 402 41.86 32.50 -5.64
C THR A 402 42.98 31.90 -6.50
N ASP A 403 42.60 31.15 -7.52
CA ASP A 403 43.49 30.64 -8.57
C ASP A 403 42.83 30.85 -9.94
N THR A 404 43.61 30.85 -11.02
CA THR A 404 43.10 31.01 -12.39
C THR A 404 43.69 29.96 -13.32
N ILE A 405 42.82 29.12 -13.87
CA ILE A 405 43.14 28.15 -14.90
C ILE A 405 42.98 28.82 -16.26
N THR A 406 44.06 28.91 -17.02
CA THR A 406 44.09 29.50 -18.36
C THR A 406 44.16 28.42 -19.43
N GLY A 407 43.89 28.81 -20.69
CA GLY A 407 44.04 27.90 -21.82
C GLY A 407 42.90 26.88 -21.96
N LEU A 408 41.71 27.23 -21.49
CA LEU A 408 40.50 26.44 -21.76
C LEU A 408 40.24 26.41 -23.27
N LYS A 409 39.67 25.29 -23.74
CA LYS A 409 39.44 25.02 -25.16
C LYS A 409 37.96 24.77 -25.42
N GLY A 410 37.54 24.86 -26.68
CA GLY A 410 36.20 24.45 -27.06
C GLY A 410 35.95 22.95 -26.78
N GLY A 411 34.71 22.61 -26.43
CA GLY A 411 34.35 21.27 -25.98
C GLY A 411 34.55 21.06 -24.48
N LEU A 412 34.64 19.80 -24.04
CA LEU A 412 34.80 19.42 -22.63
C LEU A 412 36.20 19.76 -22.11
N ASN A 413 36.25 20.51 -21.02
CA ASN A 413 37.42 20.73 -20.18
C ASN A 413 37.09 20.18 -18.79
N SER A 414 38.01 19.45 -18.19
CA SER A 414 37.84 18.90 -16.84
C SER A 414 39.17 18.86 -16.12
N GLY A 415 39.14 18.94 -14.80
CA GLY A 415 40.34 18.89 -13.99
C GLY A 415 40.04 19.11 -12.51
N ASN A 416 41.11 19.13 -11.74
CA ASN A 416 41.07 19.32 -10.30
C ASN A 416 41.66 20.69 -9.92
N THR A 417 41.05 21.31 -8.92
CA THR A 417 41.46 22.55 -8.28
C THR A 417 41.93 22.25 -6.86
N GLN A 418 42.64 23.17 -6.23
CA GLN A 418 42.92 23.04 -4.81
C GLN A 418 41.63 23.22 -3.99
N LEU A 419 41.44 22.41 -2.95
CA LEU A 419 40.37 22.57 -1.96
C LEU A 419 40.95 23.11 -0.64
N ASN A 420 40.29 24.10 -0.07
CA ASN A 420 40.59 24.72 1.23
C ASN A 420 39.28 24.88 2.00
N ALA A 421 39.36 24.90 3.33
CA ALA A 421 38.21 25.16 4.19
C ALA A 421 37.58 26.54 3.91
N GLY A 422 36.24 26.60 3.92
CA GLY A 422 35.43 27.78 3.62
C GLY A 422 34.55 27.62 2.38
N ALA A 423 34.00 28.72 1.90
CA ALA A 423 33.14 28.75 0.72
C ALA A 423 33.91 28.40 -0.57
N GLN A 424 33.23 27.74 -1.50
CA GLN A 424 33.79 27.39 -2.81
C GLN A 424 33.00 28.06 -3.93
N SER A 425 33.69 28.59 -4.94
CA SER A 425 33.06 29.08 -6.15
C SER A 425 33.99 29.08 -7.35
N VAL A 426 33.40 29.13 -8.53
CA VAL A 426 34.08 29.11 -9.82
C VAL A 426 33.40 30.11 -10.76
N GLU A 427 34.20 30.87 -11.50
CA GLU A 427 33.77 31.81 -12.53
C GLU A 427 34.42 31.43 -13.87
N ILE A 428 33.65 31.38 -14.94
CA ILE A 428 34.17 31.23 -16.30
C ILE A 428 34.28 32.62 -16.93
N LEU A 429 35.47 32.93 -17.44
CA LEU A 429 35.78 34.18 -18.10
C LEU A 429 36.02 33.95 -19.59
N ASN A 430 35.36 34.74 -20.42
CA ASN A 430 35.63 34.75 -21.86
C ASN A 430 36.99 35.40 -22.19
N SER A 431 37.36 35.41 -23.47
CA SER A 431 38.62 36.01 -23.94
C SER A 431 38.75 37.52 -23.68
N ALA A 432 37.65 38.21 -23.38
CA ALA A 432 37.64 39.62 -23.00
C ALA A 432 37.75 39.83 -21.48
N GLY A 433 37.88 38.76 -20.69
CA GLY A 433 37.94 38.81 -19.23
C GLY A 433 36.59 39.02 -18.54
N GLN A 434 35.47 38.84 -19.25
CA GLN A 434 34.12 38.99 -18.70
C GLN A 434 33.63 37.65 -18.15
N VAL A 435 33.02 37.68 -16.96
CA VAL A 435 32.37 36.49 -16.37
C VAL A 435 31.11 36.16 -17.17
N VAL A 436 31.03 34.92 -17.66
CA VAL A 436 29.90 34.44 -18.48
C VAL A 436 29.11 33.32 -17.80
N ALA A 437 29.70 32.64 -16.84
CA ALA A 437 29.04 31.63 -16.02
C ALA A 437 29.69 31.53 -14.65
N VAL A 438 28.90 31.15 -13.64
CA VAL A 438 29.35 30.97 -12.27
C VAL A 438 28.79 29.69 -11.67
N ALA A 439 29.57 29.04 -10.81
CA ALA A 439 29.14 27.93 -9.98
C ALA A 439 29.54 28.23 -8.53
N GLY A 440 28.64 28.02 -7.58
CA GLY A 440 28.85 28.36 -6.17
C GLY A 440 27.57 28.17 -5.37
N GLY A 441 27.58 28.58 -4.09
CA GLY A 441 26.41 28.46 -3.21
C GLY A 441 26.20 27.07 -2.60
N GLY A 442 27.10 26.12 -2.85
CA GLY A 442 27.12 24.84 -2.16
C GLY A 442 27.56 24.96 -0.71
N ARG A 443 27.55 23.84 0.02
CA ARG A 443 28.01 23.79 1.40
C ARG A 443 29.47 24.23 1.52
N CYS A 444 29.84 24.85 2.63
CA CYS A 444 31.25 25.14 2.92
C CYS A 444 32.05 23.84 3.05
N VAL A 445 33.37 23.94 2.82
CA VAL A 445 34.33 22.90 3.17
C VAL A 445 34.80 23.12 4.60
N TYR A 446 34.84 22.08 5.40
CA TYR A 446 35.26 22.12 6.80
C TYR A 446 36.60 21.40 7.00
N GLY A 447 37.37 21.84 8.00
CA GLY A 447 38.69 21.30 8.32
C GLY A 447 38.97 21.31 9.82
N GLY A 448 40.03 20.63 10.24
CA GLY A 448 40.38 20.52 11.66
C GLY A 448 39.32 19.71 12.42
N ASP A 449 38.77 20.25 13.50
CA ASP A 449 37.77 19.57 14.34
C ASP A 449 36.31 19.90 13.92
N ALA A 450 36.12 20.60 12.80
CA ALA A 450 34.80 20.90 12.25
C ALA A 450 34.32 19.74 11.35
N CYS A 451 33.37 18.96 11.86
CA CYS A 451 32.75 17.84 11.15
C CYS A 451 31.21 18.02 11.17
N PRO A 452 30.61 18.63 10.12
CA PRO A 452 29.22 19.10 10.16
C PRO A 452 28.19 17.97 10.18
N ASP A 453 28.49 16.82 9.55
CA ASP A 453 27.60 15.66 9.48
C ASP A 453 27.91 14.62 10.58
N CYS A 454 28.85 14.94 11.46
CA CYS A 454 29.37 14.08 12.52
C CYS A 454 29.99 12.73 12.05
N THR A 455 29.90 12.39 10.76
CA THR A 455 30.57 11.28 10.07
C THR A 455 31.63 11.77 9.09
N TYR A 456 32.46 10.86 8.57
CA TYR A 456 33.40 11.13 7.48
C TYR A 456 32.71 11.22 6.12
N ASN A 457 31.68 12.07 6.02
CA ASN A 457 30.85 12.25 4.85
C ASN A 457 31.66 12.80 3.66
N VAL A 458 31.86 11.95 2.66
CA VAL A 458 32.52 12.30 1.39
C VAL A 458 31.54 12.31 0.22
N ASN A 459 30.23 12.35 0.50
CA ASN A 459 29.22 12.68 -0.50
C ASN A 459 29.55 14.07 -1.11
N PRO A 460 29.67 14.19 -2.45
CA PRO A 460 30.05 15.44 -3.06
C PRO A 460 28.92 16.48 -3.03
N ASN A 461 29.28 17.71 -2.74
CA ASN A 461 28.45 18.86 -3.11
C ASN A 461 28.63 19.08 -4.61
N VAL A 462 27.55 19.02 -5.40
CA VAL A 462 27.59 19.27 -6.85
C VAL A 462 26.81 20.53 -7.15
N VAL A 463 27.54 21.58 -7.51
CA VAL A 463 26.94 22.86 -7.89
C VAL A 463 26.93 23.02 -9.41
N GLU A 464 25.81 23.48 -9.94
CA GLU A 464 25.65 23.74 -11.38
C GLU A 464 26.27 25.07 -11.78
N PHE A 465 26.69 25.18 -13.04
CA PHE A 465 27.01 26.48 -13.62
C PHE A 465 25.73 27.18 -14.08
N THR A 466 25.54 28.40 -13.62
CA THR A 466 24.46 29.29 -14.06
C THR A 466 25.01 30.44 -14.88
N SER A 467 24.20 30.94 -15.81
CA SER A 467 24.56 32.11 -16.63
C SER A 467 24.51 33.38 -15.77
N GLY A 468 25.53 34.23 -15.87
CA GLY A 468 25.61 35.49 -15.14
C GLY A 468 26.92 35.70 -14.39
N SER A 469 27.00 36.80 -13.63
CA SER A 469 28.20 37.22 -12.89
C SER A 469 28.08 37.12 -11.37
N ASN A 470 26.88 36.80 -10.85
CA ASN A 470 26.61 36.79 -9.42
C ASN A 470 26.76 35.38 -8.88
N VAL A 471 27.85 35.13 -8.15
CA VAL A 471 28.05 33.87 -7.44
C VAL A 471 26.94 33.71 -6.39
N PRO A 472 26.20 32.59 -6.38
CA PRO A 472 25.22 32.32 -5.33
C PRO A 472 25.87 32.32 -3.94
N ALA A 473 25.18 32.88 -2.95
CA ALA A 473 25.69 32.92 -1.58
C ALA A 473 25.86 31.50 -1.02
N SER A 474 27.02 31.19 -0.43
CA SER A 474 27.24 29.93 0.27
C SER A 474 26.44 29.87 1.57
N SER A 475 26.18 28.66 2.07
CA SER A 475 25.74 28.48 3.45
C SER A 475 26.77 29.09 4.43
N LYS A 476 26.32 29.45 5.64
CA LYS A 476 27.24 29.96 6.68
C LYS A 476 28.22 28.85 7.08
N CYS A 477 29.51 29.17 7.16
CA CYS A 477 30.55 28.18 7.46
C CYS A 477 30.71 27.85 8.97
N ASP A 478 29.66 28.01 9.79
CA ASP A 478 29.74 27.94 11.27
C ASP A 478 29.06 26.70 11.88
N GLU A 479 28.96 25.60 11.13
CA GLU A 479 28.38 24.34 11.60
C GLU A 479 29.45 23.49 12.31
N LYS A 480 29.53 23.58 13.65
CA LYS A 480 30.14 22.50 14.46
C LYS A 480 29.19 21.32 14.49
N CYS A 481 29.70 20.09 14.68
CA CYS A 481 28.86 18.91 14.94
C CYS A 481 27.86 19.28 16.05
N THR A 482 26.59 19.41 15.70
CA THR A 482 25.52 19.56 16.67
C THR A 482 25.27 18.16 17.20
N ALA A 483 25.93 17.84 18.32
CA ALA A 483 25.75 16.61 19.12
C ALA A 483 24.36 16.62 19.80
N SER A 484 23.36 16.73 18.95
CA SER A 484 21.96 16.54 19.16
C SER A 484 21.49 15.79 17.91
N ALA A 485 21.86 14.52 17.81
CA ALA A 485 20.88 13.53 17.39
C ALA A 485 20.08 13.08 18.62
N GLY A 486 19.61 14.05 19.41
CA GLY A 486 18.46 13.81 20.27
C GLY A 486 17.25 13.81 19.35
N GLY A 487 16.40 12.80 19.53
CA GLY A 487 15.05 12.78 18.96
C GLY A 487 14.44 14.17 18.97
N ASP A 488 13.98 14.56 17.82
CA ASP A 488 13.86 15.92 17.34
C ASP A 488 12.64 16.65 17.98
N TRP A 489 12.11 16.24 19.15
CA TRP A 489 10.79 16.63 19.68
C TRP A 489 10.82 17.53 20.95
N GLY A 490 10.14 18.69 20.95
CA GLY A 490 9.93 19.56 22.14
C GLY A 490 8.74 19.15 23.03
N ASP A 491 8.12 20.03 23.83
CA ASP A 491 7.00 19.70 24.75
C ASP A 491 5.70 19.29 24.01
N ILE A 492 4.86 18.40 24.58
CA ILE A 492 3.59 17.95 23.93
C ILE A 492 2.66 19.14 23.66
N SER A 493 2.22 19.27 22.42
CA SER A 493 1.34 20.32 21.89
C SER A 493 -0.05 20.26 22.54
N LYS A 494 -0.47 21.41 23.09
CA LYS A 494 -1.72 21.60 23.85
C LYS A 494 -2.81 22.34 23.07
N ASP A 495 -2.47 22.89 21.92
CA ASP A 495 -3.33 23.76 21.11
C ASP A 495 -3.42 23.34 19.63
N GLY A 496 -2.79 22.22 19.27
CA GLY A 496 -2.81 21.67 17.91
C GLY A 496 -1.75 22.29 16.99
N LYS A 497 -0.83 23.11 17.51
CA LYS A 497 0.32 23.64 16.78
C LYS A 497 1.60 22.94 17.20
N CYS A 498 2.42 22.56 16.24
CA CYS A 498 3.65 21.82 16.50
C CYS A 498 4.74 22.22 15.47
N GLY A 499 6.01 22.02 15.79
CA GLY A 499 7.14 22.38 14.91
C GLY A 499 7.91 23.66 15.28
N PRO A 500 8.92 24.06 14.46
CA PRO A 500 9.93 25.04 14.82
C PRO A 500 9.42 26.44 15.15
N ASP A 501 8.38 26.88 14.45
CA ASP A 501 7.75 28.19 14.66
C ASP A 501 6.92 28.26 15.96
N HIS A 502 6.76 27.13 16.65
CA HIS A 502 5.98 26.95 17.88
C HIS A 502 6.80 26.40 19.03
N GLY A 503 8.08 26.81 19.13
CA GLY A 503 8.96 26.40 20.23
C GLY A 503 9.26 24.90 20.23
N ASN A 504 9.24 24.26 19.06
CA ASN A 504 9.41 22.82 18.84
C ASN A 504 8.34 21.94 19.52
N ALA A 505 7.14 22.46 19.82
CA ALA A 505 6.07 21.66 20.40
C ALA A 505 5.80 20.38 19.57
N ASN A 506 5.51 19.24 20.23
CA ASN A 506 5.35 17.93 19.61
C ASN A 506 3.92 17.36 19.69
N CYS A 507 3.42 16.75 18.62
CA CYS A 507 2.12 16.14 18.48
C CYS A 507 2.10 14.66 18.94
N ILE A 508 3.24 14.03 19.27
CA ILE A 508 3.29 12.65 19.76
C ILE A 508 2.68 12.58 21.18
N GLY A 509 1.62 11.79 21.36
CA GLY A 509 0.82 11.78 22.58
C GLY A 509 -0.22 12.91 22.67
N SER A 510 -0.38 13.71 21.62
CA SER A 510 -1.41 14.76 21.52
C SER A 510 -2.76 14.21 21.04
N THR A 511 -3.86 14.78 21.53
CA THR A 511 -5.23 14.42 21.13
C THR A 511 -5.62 14.90 19.73
N PHE A 512 -4.82 15.79 19.14
CA PHE A 512 -5.03 16.31 17.79
C PHE A 512 -4.47 15.38 16.70
N GLY A 513 -3.62 14.44 17.09
CA GLY A 513 -3.01 13.47 16.21
C GLY A 513 -1.50 13.42 16.35
N SER A 514 -0.94 12.24 16.13
CA SER A 514 0.46 11.99 16.47
C SER A 514 1.45 12.64 15.52
N CYS A 515 1.01 13.24 14.41
CA CYS A 515 1.84 13.76 13.33
C CYS A 515 1.82 15.29 13.26
N CYS A 516 2.93 15.92 12.90
CA CYS A 516 2.99 17.38 12.67
C CYS A 516 2.97 17.66 11.19
N SER A 517 1.99 18.38 10.66
CA SER A 517 1.95 18.78 9.25
C SER A 517 3.04 19.79 8.89
N ALA A 518 3.30 19.97 7.59
CA ALA A 518 4.23 21.00 7.09
C ALA A 518 3.89 22.43 7.53
N ASN A 519 2.62 22.70 7.80
CA ASN A 519 2.13 24.01 8.26
C ASN A 519 2.21 24.17 9.79
N GLY A 520 2.81 23.20 10.48
CA GLY A 520 2.96 23.20 11.93
C GLY A 520 1.68 22.85 12.69
N GLU A 521 0.88 21.90 12.18
CA GLU A 521 -0.40 21.50 12.79
C GLU A 521 -0.42 20.01 13.17
N CYS A 522 -0.92 19.68 14.35
CA CYS A 522 -1.08 18.30 14.79
C CYS A 522 -2.22 17.60 14.03
N GLY A 523 -2.02 16.38 13.53
CA GLY A 523 -3.06 15.60 12.86
C GLY A 523 -2.69 14.13 12.66
N MET A 524 -3.60 13.35 12.05
CA MET A 524 -3.39 11.93 11.74
C MET A 524 -3.66 11.55 10.27
N SER A 525 -4.05 12.52 9.43
CA SER A 525 -4.25 12.28 8.00
C SER A 525 -2.91 12.28 7.25
N THR A 526 -2.86 11.80 6.02
CA THR A 526 -1.69 11.95 5.13
C THR A 526 -1.23 13.40 4.92
N ALA A 527 -2.10 14.41 4.99
CA ALA A 527 -1.67 15.82 4.95
C ALA A 527 -0.89 16.28 6.20
N HIS A 528 -0.97 15.52 7.29
CA HIS A 528 -0.33 15.79 8.58
C HIS A 528 0.81 14.83 8.89
N CYS A 529 0.68 13.57 8.50
CA CYS A 529 1.67 12.50 8.69
C CYS A 529 2.51 12.21 7.45
N GLY A 530 2.12 12.74 6.29
CA GLY A 530 2.79 12.51 5.02
C GLY A 530 3.80 13.60 4.72
N THR A 531 3.97 13.92 3.44
CA THR A 531 5.07 14.73 2.98
C THR A 531 5.06 16.14 3.57
N GLY A 532 6.22 16.58 4.06
CA GLY A 532 6.38 17.85 4.76
C GLY A 532 6.01 17.78 6.25
N CYS A 533 5.53 16.64 6.75
CA CYS A 533 5.33 16.44 8.17
C CYS A 533 6.63 16.73 8.95
N HIS A 534 6.57 17.62 9.95
CA HIS A 534 7.71 17.90 10.82
C HIS A 534 7.95 16.67 11.70
N LYS A 535 8.91 15.85 11.28
CA LYS A 535 9.45 14.70 12.02
C LYS A 535 10.18 15.09 13.31
N SER A 536 10.25 16.38 13.60
CA SER A 536 10.68 17.00 14.86
C SER A 536 9.51 17.44 15.72
N ALA A 537 8.29 17.29 15.23
CA ALA A 537 7.09 17.62 15.97
C ALA A 537 6.00 16.54 15.99
N GLY A 538 5.70 15.71 14.98
CA GLY A 538 4.97 14.45 15.21
C GLY A 538 5.42 13.25 14.33
N ILE A 539 4.92 12.05 14.61
CA ILE A 539 5.06 10.81 13.83
C ILE A 539 4.77 11.09 12.35
N CYS A 540 5.60 10.63 11.43
CA CYS A 540 5.37 10.76 9.99
C CYS A 540 5.47 9.37 9.32
N TYR A 541 4.71 9.10 8.26
CA TYR A 541 4.58 7.77 7.60
C TYR A 541 5.46 7.57 6.35
N GLY A 542 5.71 6.28 6.01
CA GLY A 542 6.21 5.67 4.74
C GLY A 542 7.42 4.74 4.95
N GLY A 543 7.52 3.45 4.52
CA GLY A 543 6.73 2.60 3.61
C GLY A 543 6.87 1.06 3.85
N LYS A 544 6.08 0.22 3.16
CA LYS A 544 5.89 -1.26 3.33
C LYS A 544 7.22 -2.09 3.18
N LYS A 545 7.64 -2.92 4.15
CA LYS A 545 8.66 -4.01 3.98
C LYS A 545 7.99 -5.40 3.79
N THR A 546 8.72 -6.47 3.39
CA THR A 546 8.30 -7.92 3.43
C THR A 546 9.35 -8.74 4.21
N VAL A 547 9.08 -10.00 4.54
CA VAL A 547 9.69 -10.76 5.65
C VAL A 547 10.19 -12.14 5.33
N ASP A 548 11.27 -12.46 6.03
CA ASP A 548 11.47 -13.58 6.95
C ASP A 548 12.53 -13.13 7.98
N ASN A 549 12.38 -13.39 9.26
CA ASN A 549 12.98 -14.48 10.05
C ASN A 549 14.51 -14.39 10.22
N ASP A 550 15.13 -13.23 9.97
CA ASP A 550 16.50 -12.95 10.40
C ASP A 550 16.60 -12.53 11.88
N ALA A 551 17.74 -12.86 12.49
CA ALA A 551 18.06 -12.62 13.89
C ALA A 551 18.12 -11.13 14.29
N ALA A 552 18.18 -10.20 13.31
CA ALA A 552 18.34 -8.75 13.49
C ALA A 552 17.03 -8.01 13.83
N ASP A 553 15.90 -8.31 13.15
CA ASP A 553 14.57 -7.80 13.55
C ASP A 553 14.20 -8.29 14.96
N ASN A 554 14.66 -9.50 15.30
CA ASN A 554 14.49 -10.06 16.64
C ASN A 554 15.30 -9.29 17.68
N GLU A 555 16.37 -8.59 17.32
CA GLU A 555 17.22 -7.82 18.24
C GLU A 555 16.63 -6.44 18.55
N ILE A 556 16.08 -5.73 17.55
CA ILE A 556 15.37 -4.44 17.71
C ILE A 556 14.08 -4.64 18.52
N ASP A 557 13.33 -5.68 18.20
CA ASP A 557 12.11 -6.00 18.94
C ASP A 557 12.41 -6.47 20.38
N LYS A 558 13.60 -7.05 20.64
CA LYS A 558 14.05 -7.49 21.98
C LYS A 558 14.59 -6.35 22.84
N ASN A 559 15.12 -5.28 22.23
CA ASN A 559 15.92 -4.25 22.92
C ASN A 559 15.18 -2.91 23.10
N TRP A 560 13.91 -2.93 23.52
CA TRP A 560 13.14 -1.71 23.82
C TRP A 560 13.62 -1.01 25.10
N PRO A 561 13.78 0.34 25.10
CA PRO A 561 14.21 1.07 26.29
C PRO A 561 13.30 0.83 27.49
N PRO A 562 13.82 0.48 28.69
CA PRO A 562 13.00 0.14 29.85
C PRO A 562 11.99 1.21 30.26
N ALA A 563 12.33 2.49 30.06
CA ALA A 563 11.44 3.62 30.34
C ALA A 563 10.25 3.68 29.36
N LEU A 564 10.49 3.38 28.08
CA LEU A 564 9.46 3.35 27.03
C LEU A 564 8.58 2.09 27.16
N THR A 565 9.20 0.93 27.41
CA THR A 565 8.49 -0.33 27.71
C THR A 565 7.55 -0.14 28.90
N LYS A 566 8.02 0.50 29.98
CA LYS A 566 7.20 0.80 31.15
C LYS A 566 6.07 1.78 30.85
N ALA A 567 6.29 2.79 30.00
CA ALA A 567 5.27 3.75 29.62
C ALA A 567 4.16 3.09 28.78
N ILE A 568 4.52 2.29 27.79
CA ILE A 568 3.57 1.61 26.89
C ILE A 568 2.81 0.51 27.63
N CYS A 569 3.50 -0.36 28.36
CA CYS A 569 2.85 -1.48 29.06
C CYS A 569 1.95 -1.03 30.22
N ASN A 570 2.02 0.25 30.63
CA ASN A 570 1.10 0.84 31.61
C ASN A 570 -0.08 1.58 30.97
N ILE A 571 -0.20 1.59 29.64
CA ILE A 571 -1.39 2.15 28.97
C ILE A 571 -2.57 1.21 29.24
N ASP A 572 -3.53 1.74 30.00
CA ASP A 572 -4.78 1.07 30.34
C ASP A 572 -5.66 0.93 29.08
N MET A 573 -6.06 -0.28 28.70
CA MET A 573 -6.98 -0.49 27.57
C MET A 573 -8.43 -0.66 27.99
N ASP A 574 -8.68 -0.69 29.30
CA ASP A 574 -10.03 -0.88 29.84
C ASP A 574 -10.81 0.43 29.81
N THR A 575 -11.40 0.70 28.66
CA THR A 575 -12.28 1.85 28.47
C THR A 575 -13.47 1.48 27.61
N GLU A 576 -14.65 1.92 28.05
CA GLU A 576 -15.89 1.81 27.28
C GLU A 576 -15.99 2.89 26.20
N ASP A 577 -15.08 3.88 26.13
CA ASP A 577 -15.08 4.88 25.06
C ASP A 577 -14.15 4.47 23.93
N THR A 578 -14.70 4.15 22.76
CA THR A 578 -13.90 3.63 21.65
C THR A 578 -13.04 4.66 20.94
N LYS A 579 -13.31 5.95 21.12
CA LYS A 579 -12.37 6.99 20.68
C LYS A 579 -11.15 7.01 21.59
N THR A 580 -11.36 6.92 22.90
CA THR A 580 -10.27 6.74 23.86
C THR A 580 -9.54 5.42 23.61
N LEU A 581 -10.25 4.32 23.35
CA LEU A 581 -9.63 3.02 23.01
C LEU A 581 -8.77 3.10 21.75
N THR A 582 -9.27 3.70 20.66
CA THR A 582 -8.52 3.90 19.40
C THR A 582 -7.32 4.81 19.63
N SER A 583 -7.49 5.87 20.42
CA SER A 583 -6.40 6.78 20.77
C SER A 583 -5.31 6.05 21.56
N ARG A 584 -5.68 5.26 22.57
CA ARG A 584 -4.75 4.46 23.37
C ARG A 584 -4.07 3.37 22.53
N TRP A 585 -4.81 2.72 21.63
CA TRP A 585 -4.29 1.78 20.63
C TRP A 585 -3.22 2.39 19.73
N ILE A 586 -3.41 3.62 19.28
CA ILE A 586 -2.41 4.36 18.50
C ILE A 586 -1.24 4.81 19.39
N GLN A 587 -1.52 5.27 20.61
CA GLN A 587 -0.51 5.71 21.58
C GLN A 587 0.47 4.60 21.99
N THR A 588 0.06 3.33 21.97
CA THR A 588 0.99 2.22 22.23
C THR A 588 2.00 2.00 21.12
N GLY A 589 1.75 2.56 19.93
CA GLY A 589 2.48 2.24 18.70
C GLY A 589 2.14 0.86 18.13
N ALA A 590 1.32 0.03 18.80
CA ALA A 590 0.99 -1.32 18.36
C ALA A 590 0.15 -1.34 17.08
N ALA A 591 -0.66 -0.31 16.85
CA ALA A 591 -1.39 -0.10 15.61
C ALA A 591 -0.46 -0.05 14.40
N THR A 592 0.44 0.93 14.43
CA THR A 592 1.42 1.15 13.37
C THR A 592 2.36 -0.06 13.23
N TRP A 593 2.79 -0.62 14.37
CA TRP A 593 3.65 -1.80 14.38
C TRP A 593 2.98 -3.02 13.74
N PHE A 594 1.69 -3.27 14.02
CA PHE A 594 1.00 -4.44 13.49
C PHE A 594 0.71 -4.34 11.99
N LEU A 595 0.32 -3.16 11.52
CA LEU A 595 0.19 -2.90 10.09
C LEU A 595 1.52 -3.16 9.37
N ASN A 596 2.62 -2.66 9.95
CA ASN A 596 3.95 -2.91 9.43
C ASN A 596 4.30 -4.38 9.50
N PHE A 597 4.04 -5.07 10.62
CA PHE A 597 4.23 -6.51 10.78
C PHE A 597 3.48 -7.31 9.71
N LEU A 598 2.28 -6.95 9.29
CA LEU A 598 1.55 -7.68 8.24
C LEU A 598 2.16 -7.43 6.86
N ARG A 599 2.42 -6.15 6.55
CA ARG A 599 3.06 -5.70 5.31
C ARG A 599 4.38 -6.42 5.12
N GLU A 600 5.13 -6.47 6.22
CA GLU A 600 6.36 -7.21 6.42
C GLU A 600 6.09 -8.70 6.29
N ARG A 601 5.40 -9.32 7.22
CA ARG A 601 5.35 -10.77 7.41
C ARG A 601 4.54 -11.53 6.36
N GLY A 602 3.96 -10.78 5.42
CA GLY A 602 2.89 -11.25 4.57
C GLY A 602 1.66 -11.52 5.42
N ALA A 603 0.49 -11.45 4.79
CA ALA A 603 -0.70 -11.94 5.43
C ALA A 603 -0.73 -13.48 5.45
N GLU A 604 -0.16 -14.15 4.44
CA GLU A 604 -0.23 -15.61 4.34
C GLU A 604 0.40 -16.28 5.57
N ARG A 605 -0.42 -17.01 6.34
CA ARG A 605 -0.07 -17.65 7.61
C ARG A 605 0.54 -16.69 8.64
N TRP A 606 0.11 -15.42 8.63
CA TRP A 606 0.68 -14.39 9.50
C TRP A 606 0.58 -14.72 10.99
N THR A 607 -0.45 -15.44 11.44
CA THR A 607 -0.60 -15.84 12.84
C THR A 607 0.48 -16.84 13.29
N ASP A 608 0.82 -17.81 12.45
CA ASP A 608 1.95 -18.73 12.67
C ASP A 608 3.26 -17.94 12.78
N ASN A 609 3.45 -16.96 11.89
CA ASN A 609 4.65 -16.14 11.84
C ASN A 609 4.72 -15.18 13.04
N PHE A 610 3.58 -14.67 13.49
CA PHE A 610 3.44 -13.81 14.66
C PHE A 610 3.86 -14.53 15.92
N PHE A 611 3.32 -15.71 16.20
CA PHE A 611 3.64 -16.45 17.42
C PHE A 611 5.07 -17.00 17.44
N LYS A 612 5.60 -17.42 16.28
CA LYS A 612 7.03 -17.78 16.16
C LYS A 612 7.94 -16.60 16.48
N LYS A 613 7.53 -15.37 16.10
CA LYS A 613 8.30 -14.14 16.23
C LYS A 613 8.26 -13.57 17.65
N VAL A 614 7.07 -13.36 18.22
CA VAL A 614 6.91 -12.53 19.42
C VAL A 614 7.01 -13.31 20.73
N MET A 615 7.02 -14.66 20.68
CA MET A 615 6.97 -15.55 21.86
C MET A 615 8.13 -16.56 21.98
N ASP A 616 9.06 -16.59 21.02
CA ASP A 616 10.25 -17.47 20.99
C ASP A 616 9.94 -18.98 21.20
N GLN A 617 8.79 -19.47 20.72
CA GLN A 617 8.38 -20.87 20.86
C GLN A 617 8.74 -21.72 19.63
N LYS A 618 9.43 -22.85 19.86
CA LYS A 618 9.90 -23.78 18.80
C LYS A 618 8.81 -24.68 18.20
N THR A 619 7.64 -24.77 18.84
CA THR A 619 6.48 -25.55 18.38
C THR A 619 5.24 -24.66 18.40
N LEU A 620 4.52 -24.63 17.28
CA LEU A 620 3.23 -23.94 17.16
C LEU A 620 2.16 -24.75 17.88
N ASN A 621 1.65 -24.22 19.00
CA ASN A 621 0.47 -24.74 19.69
C ASN A 621 -0.77 -23.85 19.46
N PHE A 622 -0.64 -22.78 18.66
CA PHE A 622 -1.70 -21.82 18.35
C PHE A 622 -2.27 -22.12 16.97
N ASP A 623 -3.42 -22.78 16.93
CA ASP A 623 -4.19 -23.00 15.70
C ASP A 623 -5.45 -22.14 15.77
N CYS A 624 -5.48 -21.08 14.96
CA CYS A 624 -6.58 -20.11 14.90
C CYS A 624 -7.41 -20.29 13.62
N LEU A 625 -7.14 -21.31 12.80
CA LEU A 625 -7.70 -21.43 11.44
C LEU A 625 -9.00 -22.22 11.42
N GLU A 626 -9.15 -23.19 12.32
CA GLU A 626 -10.38 -23.97 12.45
C GLU A 626 -11.02 -23.78 13.83
N LEU A 627 -12.30 -23.46 13.81
CA LEU A 627 -13.09 -23.38 15.03
C LEU A 627 -13.35 -24.79 15.61
N LEU A 628 -13.44 -24.92 16.95
CA LEU A 628 -13.64 -26.16 17.73
C LEU A 628 -12.45 -27.14 17.76
N THR A 629 -11.68 -27.24 16.68
CA THR A 629 -10.48 -28.09 16.58
C THR A 629 -9.20 -27.31 16.88
N GLY A 630 -9.17 -26.02 16.55
CA GLY A 630 -8.07 -25.10 16.85
C GLY A 630 -8.05 -24.63 18.32
N HIS A 631 -6.87 -24.18 18.76
CA HIS A 631 -6.65 -23.57 20.08
C HIS A 631 -5.95 -22.21 19.90
N CYS A 632 -6.68 -21.12 20.12
CA CYS A 632 -6.17 -19.76 19.94
C CYS A 632 -6.46 -18.91 21.19
N SER A 633 -5.73 -19.18 22.27
CA SER A 633 -5.88 -18.43 23.52
C SER A 633 -5.19 -17.06 23.46
N GLY A 634 -5.73 -16.06 24.17
CA GLY A 634 -5.05 -14.78 24.40
C GLY A 634 -3.75 -14.93 25.24
N PRO A 635 -3.16 -13.81 25.69
CA PRO A 635 -1.86 -13.80 26.36
C PRO A 635 -1.72 -14.67 27.63
N GLY A 636 -2.83 -14.98 28.31
CA GLY A 636 -2.82 -15.78 29.55
C GLY A 636 -2.07 -15.09 30.69
N ASP A 637 -1.17 -15.83 31.37
CA ASP A 637 -0.33 -15.31 32.46
C ASP A 637 0.87 -14.46 31.97
N LYS A 638 1.05 -14.30 30.66
CA LYS A 638 2.15 -13.51 30.09
C LYS A 638 1.88 -12.01 30.20
N HIS A 639 2.91 -11.23 30.54
CA HIS A 639 2.84 -9.78 30.66
C HIS A 639 3.35 -9.08 29.39
N CYS A 640 2.96 -7.82 29.17
CA CYS A 640 3.36 -7.01 28.00
C CYS A 640 4.88 -6.95 27.80
N GLN A 641 5.66 -7.01 28.88
CA GLN A 641 7.13 -7.00 28.85
C GLN A 641 7.74 -8.31 28.33
N ASP A 642 6.98 -9.40 28.33
CA ASP A 642 7.42 -10.72 27.86
C ASP A 642 7.32 -10.86 26.33
N TYR A 643 6.77 -9.85 25.65
CA TYR A 643 6.55 -9.83 24.21
C TYR A 643 7.65 -9.08 23.49
N ILE A 644 7.95 -9.54 22.29
CA ILE A 644 9.02 -9.04 21.44
C ILE A 644 8.40 -8.55 20.12
N PRO A 645 8.16 -7.23 19.93
CA PRO A 645 8.37 -6.15 20.89
C PRO A 645 7.18 -5.99 21.87
N PRO A 646 7.33 -5.23 22.97
CA PRO A 646 6.26 -5.07 23.96
C PRO A 646 4.88 -4.63 23.40
N PRO A 647 4.78 -3.72 22.40
CA PRO A 647 3.49 -3.36 21.80
C PRO A 647 2.76 -4.54 21.13
N SER A 648 3.46 -5.60 20.72
CA SER A 648 2.84 -6.78 20.09
C SER A 648 1.95 -7.57 21.05
N TYR A 649 2.10 -7.37 22.36
CA TYR A 649 1.16 -7.85 23.38
C TYR A 649 -0.28 -7.45 23.06
N TYR A 650 -0.47 -6.19 22.65
CA TYR A 650 -1.79 -5.65 22.32
C TYR A 650 -2.35 -6.26 21.03
N VAL A 651 -1.51 -6.76 20.12
CA VAL A 651 -1.93 -7.53 18.93
C VAL A 651 -2.40 -8.93 19.30
N HIS A 652 -1.65 -9.63 20.17
CA HIS A 652 -2.07 -10.96 20.67
C HIS A 652 -3.37 -10.87 21.46
N LEU A 653 -3.54 -9.82 22.26
CA LEU A 653 -4.80 -9.56 22.95
C LEU A 653 -5.97 -9.45 21.96
N GLN A 654 -5.78 -8.74 20.84
CA GLN A 654 -6.80 -8.63 19.79
C GLN A 654 -7.07 -9.97 19.07
N ILE A 655 -6.04 -10.75 18.74
CA ILE A 655 -6.19 -12.08 18.10
C ILE A 655 -7.04 -13.00 18.99
N GLY A 656 -6.66 -13.13 20.26
CA GLY A 656 -7.35 -14.00 21.20
C GLY A 656 -8.81 -13.58 21.41
N ASN A 657 -9.07 -12.27 21.49
CA ASN A 657 -10.42 -11.76 21.66
C ASN A 657 -11.29 -11.92 20.39
N LEU A 658 -10.72 -11.79 19.19
CA LEU A 658 -11.42 -12.05 17.93
C LEU A 658 -11.76 -13.54 17.77
N TYR A 659 -10.80 -14.44 18.00
CA TYR A 659 -11.06 -15.88 17.94
C TYR A 659 -12.09 -16.31 19.00
N ALA A 660 -11.95 -15.82 20.23
CA ALA A 660 -12.93 -16.07 21.29
C ALA A 660 -14.31 -15.48 20.96
N ALA A 661 -14.39 -14.40 20.18
CA ALA A 661 -15.65 -13.89 19.69
C ALA A 661 -16.29 -14.83 18.66
N MET A 662 -15.50 -15.40 17.75
CA MET A 662 -15.95 -16.39 16.75
C MET A 662 -16.40 -17.70 17.41
N ASP A 663 -15.65 -18.19 18.39
CA ASP A 663 -15.97 -19.40 19.15
C ASP A 663 -17.23 -19.20 19.99
N GLN A 664 -17.31 -18.10 20.74
CA GLN A 664 -18.53 -17.75 21.47
C GLN A 664 -19.73 -17.56 20.55
N LEU A 665 -19.54 -16.95 19.37
CA LEU A 665 -20.62 -16.78 18.41
C LEU A 665 -21.12 -18.14 17.92
N TRP A 666 -20.24 -19.05 17.52
CA TRP A 666 -20.62 -20.40 17.11
C TRP A 666 -21.28 -21.19 18.24
N ALA A 667 -20.66 -21.20 19.41
CA ALA A 667 -21.20 -21.87 20.59
C ALA A 667 -22.59 -21.32 20.94
N LYS A 668 -22.79 -20.01 20.87
CA LYS A 668 -24.08 -19.38 21.17
C LYS A 668 -25.10 -19.53 20.05
N MET A 669 -24.72 -19.43 18.79
CA MET A 669 -25.61 -19.47 17.61
C MET A 669 -25.95 -20.88 17.12
N VAL A 670 -25.14 -21.87 17.48
CA VAL A 670 -25.30 -23.23 17.00
C VAL A 670 -25.41 -24.20 18.15
N THR A 671 -24.45 -24.28 19.06
CA THR A 671 -24.54 -25.24 20.17
C THR A 671 -25.69 -24.90 21.11
N ASN A 672 -25.77 -23.65 21.58
CA ASN A 672 -26.79 -23.20 22.53
C ASN A 672 -28.08 -22.79 21.81
N ALA A 673 -27.99 -22.08 20.67
CA ALA A 673 -29.21 -21.72 19.96
C ALA A 673 -29.90 -22.93 19.34
N ILE A 674 -29.23 -24.01 18.88
CA ILE A 674 -30.00 -25.18 18.42
C ILE A 674 -30.86 -25.73 19.56
N GLU A 675 -30.30 -25.86 20.77
CA GLU A 675 -31.05 -26.38 21.93
C GLU A 675 -32.15 -25.40 22.39
N GLU A 676 -31.81 -24.13 22.51
CA GLU A 676 -32.75 -23.08 22.96
C GLU A 676 -33.80 -22.73 21.91
N LEU A 677 -33.42 -22.58 20.64
CA LEU A 677 -34.33 -22.33 19.52
C LEU A 677 -35.20 -23.55 19.25
N SER A 678 -34.67 -24.78 19.39
CA SER A 678 -35.51 -25.99 19.36
C SER A 678 -36.54 -25.99 20.48
N THR A 679 -36.17 -25.51 21.67
CA THR A 679 -37.09 -25.37 22.81
C THR A 679 -38.13 -24.28 22.57
N ASP A 680 -37.71 -23.08 22.13
CA ASP A 680 -38.61 -21.98 21.80
C ASP A 680 -39.54 -22.34 20.62
N ILE A 681 -39.05 -23.05 19.60
CA ILE A 681 -39.86 -23.57 18.49
C ILE A 681 -40.86 -24.60 19.00
N LYS A 682 -40.47 -25.50 19.92
CA LYS A 682 -41.42 -26.45 20.54
C LYS A 682 -42.49 -25.71 21.33
N ASP A 683 -42.13 -24.66 22.08
CA ASP A 683 -43.09 -23.83 22.80
C ASP A 683 -44.01 -23.07 21.82
N VAL A 684 -43.48 -22.55 20.70
CA VAL A 684 -44.26 -21.90 19.64
C VAL A 684 -45.21 -22.89 18.97
N VAL A 685 -44.75 -24.09 18.64
CA VAL A 685 -45.58 -25.16 18.06
C VAL A 685 -46.64 -25.62 19.08
N ALA A 686 -46.28 -25.72 20.35
CA ALA A 686 -47.22 -26.02 21.42
C ALA A 686 -48.24 -24.91 21.64
N ALA A 687 -47.88 -23.64 21.41
CA ALA A 687 -48.79 -22.50 21.58
C ALA A 687 -49.67 -22.25 20.34
N TYR A 688 -49.10 -22.33 19.13
CA TYR A 688 -49.71 -21.84 17.88
C TYR A 688 -49.83 -22.92 16.78
N GLY A 689 -49.14 -24.05 16.93
CA GLY A 689 -49.14 -25.20 16.01
C GLY A 689 -48.00 -25.18 14.99
N THR A 690 -47.95 -26.18 14.11
CA THR A 690 -46.80 -26.40 13.22
C THR A 690 -46.86 -25.50 11.98
N PRO A 691 -45.76 -24.81 11.62
CA PRO A 691 -45.66 -24.09 10.35
C PRO A 691 -46.02 -24.96 9.12
N PRO A 692 -46.58 -24.40 8.03
CA PRO A 692 -46.97 -25.18 6.86
C PRO A 692 -45.75 -25.64 6.07
N GLU A 693 -45.71 -26.92 5.69
CA GLU A 693 -44.60 -27.53 4.94
C GLU A 693 -44.31 -26.82 3.60
N SER A 694 -45.33 -26.24 2.97
CA SER A 694 -45.17 -25.46 1.73
C SER A 694 -44.37 -24.16 1.89
N LYS A 695 -44.08 -23.73 3.14
CA LYS A 695 -43.37 -22.48 3.47
C LYS A 695 -41.97 -22.72 4.04
N ASN A 696 -41.50 -23.96 4.01
CA ASN A 696 -40.19 -24.38 4.51
C ASN A 696 -39.01 -23.63 3.88
N SER A 697 -39.07 -23.37 2.57
CA SER A 697 -38.08 -22.57 1.86
C SER A 697 -38.08 -21.09 2.28
N LEU A 698 -39.24 -20.54 2.64
CA LEU A 698 -39.36 -19.17 3.13
C LEU A 698 -38.77 -19.03 4.54
N ILE A 699 -38.98 -20.01 5.42
CA ILE A 699 -38.39 -20.05 6.76
C ILE A 699 -36.86 -20.09 6.68
N LEU A 700 -36.32 -20.90 5.77
CA LEU A 700 -34.88 -20.99 5.53
C LEU A 700 -34.32 -19.67 4.97
N ASN A 701 -34.97 -19.10 3.95
CA ASN A 701 -34.58 -17.81 3.38
C ASN A 701 -34.67 -16.67 4.39
N MET A 702 -35.62 -16.74 5.32
CA MET A 702 -35.79 -15.75 6.37
C MET A 702 -34.69 -15.86 7.42
N PHE A 703 -34.36 -17.06 7.88
CA PHE A 703 -33.25 -17.28 8.81
C PHE A 703 -31.94 -16.73 8.24
N VAL A 704 -31.68 -17.03 6.97
CA VAL A 704 -30.55 -16.49 6.20
C VAL A 704 -30.64 -14.96 6.09
N GLY A 705 -31.80 -14.41 5.76
CA GLY A 705 -32.03 -12.97 5.70
C GLY A 705 -31.74 -12.25 7.01
N VAL A 706 -32.17 -12.82 8.14
CA VAL A 706 -31.92 -12.27 9.49
C VAL A 706 -30.43 -12.29 9.85
N LEU A 707 -29.72 -13.36 9.48
CA LEU A 707 -28.28 -13.47 9.73
C LEU A 707 -27.46 -12.47 8.90
N THR A 708 -27.89 -12.26 7.66
CA THR A 708 -27.21 -11.37 6.69
C THR A 708 -27.59 -9.91 6.84
N SER A 709 -28.81 -9.59 7.29
CA SER A 709 -29.27 -8.21 7.44
C SER A 709 -28.47 -7.48 8.48
N LEU A 710 -28.06 -8.13 9.58
CA LEU A 710 -27.19 -7.57 10.62
C LEU A 710 -25.81 -7.07 10.09
N ALA A 711 -25.47 -7.34 8.82
CA ALA A 711 -24.33 -6.77 8.09
C ALA A 711 -24.36 -5.27 7.89
N GLY A 712 -25.54 -4.74 7.59
CA GLY A 712 -25.74 -3.33 7.26
C GLY A 712 -25.53 -2.39 8.44
N ILE A 713 -25.39 -2.93 9.66
CA ILE A 713 -25.24 -2.15 10.89
C ILE A 713 -23.81 -1.55 10.91
N SER A 714 -22.77 -2.32 10.63
CA SER A 714 -21.35 -1.91 10.68
C SER A 714 -20.99 -0.56 10.06
N GLY A 715 -21.57 -0.22 8.90
CA GLY A 715 -21.32 1.04 8.20
C GLY A 715 -22.13 2.24 8.72
N HIS A 716 -23.23 2.01 9.45
CA HIS A 716 -24.10 3.07 9.98
C HIS A 716 -23.98 3.25 11.51
N ILE A 717 -23.49 2.27 12.27
CA ILE A 717 -23.45 2.32 13.74
C ILE A 717 -22.64 3.51 14.30
N SER A 718 -21.51 3.86 13.68
CA SER A 718 -20.66 4.96 14.14
C SER A 718 -21.38 6.31 14.15
N ASP A 719 -22.43 6.43 13.33
CA ASP A 719 -23.07 7.70 13.01
C ASP A 719 -24.41 7.90 13.74
N VAL A 720 -25.06 6.81 14.20
CA VAL A 720 -26.42 6.88 14.77
C VAL A 720 -26.53 6.48 16.25
N SER A 721 -25.51 5.83 16.85
CA SER A 721 -25.48 5.61 18.30
C SER A 721 -24.06 5.54 18.88
N PRO A 722 -23.35 6.68 18.97
CA PRO A 722 -21.94 6.73 19.40
C PRO A 722 -21.69 6.27 20.86
N GLY A 723 -22.75 5.97 21.61
CA GLY A 723 -22.70 5.68 23.05
C GLY A 723 -23.01 4.23 23.45
N THR A 724 -23.59 3.41 22.57
CA THR A 724 -23.93 2.00 22.85
C THR A 724 -22.73 1.09 22.58
N ALA A 725 -22.63 -0.07 23.25
CA ALA A 725 -21.51 -0.99 23.03
C ALA A 725 -21.39 -1.46 21.57
N LEU A 726 -22.51 -1.74 20.88
CA LEU A 726 -22.50 -1.96 19.43
C LEU A 726 -22.06 -0.71 18.66
N GLY A 727 -22.64 0.45 19.03
CA GLY A 727 -22.24 1.83 18.67
C GLY A 727 -20.76 2.04 18.42
N LYS A 728 -20.01 1.44 19.33
CA LYS A 728 -18.60 1.61 19.54
C LYS A 728 -17.77 0.54 18.82
N PHE A 729 -18.38 -0.59 18.43
CA PHE A 729 -17.72 -1.84 17.97
C PHE A 729 -18.11 -2.26 16.52
N ALA A 730 -18.44 -1.29 15.67
CA ALA A 730 -19.14 -1.52 14.40
C ALA A 730 -18.38 -2.30 13.31
N ASN A 731 -17.08 -2.09 13.16
CA ASN A 731 -16.22 -2.71 12.15
C ASN A 731 -16.07 -4.25 12.31
N PRO A 732 -15.92 -4.77 13.54
CA PRO A 732 -16.00 -6.20 13.86
C PRO A 732 -17.24 -6.94 13.37
N LEU A 733 -18.42 -6.32 13.49
CA LEU A 733 -19.70 -6.97 13.18
C LEU A 733 -19.90 -7.21 11.68
N THR A 734 -19.24 -6.42 10.84
CA THR A 734 -19.19 -6.61 9.39
C THR A 734 -18.61 -7.97 9.00
N VAL A 735 -17.61 -8.46 9.73
CA VAL A 735 -16.96 -9.74 9.46
C VAL A 735 -17.95 -10.88 9.62
N PHE A 736 -18.61 -10.95 10.77
CA PHE A 736 -19.63 -11.96 11.05
C PHE A 736 -20.75 -11.96 10.02
N SER A 737 -21.11 -10.77 9.57
CA SER A 737 -22.19 -10.61 8.61
C SER A 737 -21.84 -11.00 7.18
N GLY A 738 -20.58 -10.78 6.78
CA GLY A 738 -20.04 -11.19 5.49
C GLY A 738 -19.99 -12.72 5.40
N ILE A 739 -19.63 -13.39 6.50
CA ILE A 739 -19.66 -14.86 6.64
C ILE A 739 -21.04 -15.40 6.29
N PHE A 740 -22.09 -14.85 6.91
CA PHE A 740 -23.46 -15.32 6.67
C PHE A 740 -23.96 -14.97 5.27
N ALA A 741 -23.56 -13.82 4.73
CA ALA A 741 -23.93 -13.41 3.37
C ALA A 741 -23.29 -14.34 2.32
N GLN A 742 -22.02 -14.68 2.51
CA GLN A 742 -21.31 -15.63 1.65
C GLN A 742 -21.86 -17.05 1.81
N ALA A 743 -22.18 -17.50 3.04
CA ALA A 743 -22.82 -18.79 3.29
C ALA A 743 -24.17 -18.92 2.57
N SER A 744 -24.89 -17.81 2.44
CA SER A 744 -26.16 -17.75 1.72
C SER A 744 -26.03 -17.71 0.20
N ALA A 745 -24.90 -17.20 -0.29
CA ALA A 745 -24.64 -16.96 -1.71
C ALA A 745 -23.92 -18.13 -2.39
N ALA A 746 -23.12 -18.92 -1.64
CA ALA A 746 -22.44 -20.12 -2.12
C ALA A 746 -23.45 -21.12 -2.70
N ASP A 747 -23.37 -21.36 -4.01
CA ASP A 747 -24.40 -22.00 -4.80
C ASP A 747 -24.58 -23.50 -4.43
N GLY A 748 -25.83 -23.92 -4.23
CA GLY A 748 -26.25 -25.33 -4.20
C GLY A 748 -26.68 -25.95 -2.86
N SER A 749 -26.18 -25.53 -1.69
CA SER A 749 -26.47 -26.25 -0.42
C SER A 749 -27.69 -25.72 0.35
N VAL A 750 -28.02 -24.42 0.23
CA VAL A 750 -29.17 -23.78 0.91
C VAL A 750 -30.36 -23.56 -0.04
N LYS A 751 -30.10 -23.24 -1.32
CA LYS A 751 -31.13 -23.02 -2.35
C LYS A 751 -31.80 -24.29 -2.88
N GLY A 752 -31.18 -25.46 -2.66
CA GLY A 752 -31.60 -26.75 -3.27
C GLY A 752 -32.56 -27.60 -2.43
N ILE A 753 -33.03 -27.12 -1.28
CA ILE A 753 -33.80 -27.93 -0.33
C ILE A 753 -35.30 -27.92 -0.71
N THR A 754 -35.83 -29.09 -1.04
CA THR A 754 -37.23 -29.29 -1.44
C THR A 754 -38.14 -29.44 -0.22
N PRO A 755 -39.45 -29.11 -0.30
CA PRO A 755 -40.38 -29.24 0.83
C PRO A 755 -40.41 -30.63 1.48
N SER A 756 -40.27 -31.71 0.69
CA SER A 756 -40.23 -33.09 1.20
C SER A 756 -38.96 -33.43 1.99
N GLU A 757 -37.83 -32.76 1.71
CA GLU A 757 -36.59 -32.95 2.49
C GLU A 757 -36.66 -32.32 3.89
N LEU A 758 -37.56 -31.34 4.09
CA LEU A 758 -37.79 -30.76 5.43
C LEU A 758 -38.65 -31.67 6.32
N ASN A 759 -39.55 -32.47 5.72
CA ASN A 759 -40.47 -33.34 6.46
C ASN A 759 -39.76 -34.56 7.06
N ASP A 760 -38.75 -35.09 6.35
CA ASP A 760 -38.10 -36.35 6.76
C ASP A 760 -36.84 -36.16 7.61
N ASN A 761 -36.21 -34.98 7.69
CA ASN A 761 -35.07 -34.75 8.58
C ASN A 761 -34.77 -33.23 8.76
N LEU A 762 -35.55 -32.55 9.61
CA LEU A 762 -35.24 -31.19 10.09
C LEU A 762 -33.77 -31.08 10.54
N GLU A 763 -33.27 -32.11 11.22
CA GLU A 763 -31.89 -32.26 11.67
C GLU A 763 -30.87 -32.31 10.51
N LYS A 764 -31.20 -32.93 9.37
CA LYS A 764 -30.34 -32.90 8.17
C LYS A 764 -30.32 -31.53 7.51
N VAL A 765 -31.44 -30.80 7.52
CA VAL A 765 -31.53 -29.48 6.88
C VAL A 765 -30.80 -28.42 7.70
N TYR A 766 -31.05 -28.36 9.00
CA TYR A 766 -30.26 -27.53 9.91
C TYR A 766 -28.79 -27.97 9.92
N GLY A 767 -28.53 -29.28 9.93
CA GLY A 767 -27.17 -29.81 9.83
C GLY A 767 -26.43 -29.40 8.56
N LYS A 768 -27.08 -29.38 7.39
CA LYS A 768 -26.49 -28.89 6.13
C LYS A 768 -26.22 -27.37 6.20
N MET A 769 -27.15 -26.61 6.72
CA MET A 769 -27.02 -25.15 6.86
C MET A 769 -25.93 -24.76 7.86
N PHE A 770 -25.90 -25.36 9.06
CA PHE A 770 -24.87 -25.10 10.05
C PHE A 770 -23.50 -25.60 9.61
N LYS A 771 -23.42 -26.69 8.83
CA LYS A 771 -22.18 -27.08 8.15
C LYS A 771 -21.72 -26.04 7.13
N ALA A 772 -22.65 -25.42 6.40
CA ALA A 772 -22.32 -24.33 5.48
C ALA A 772 -21.83 -23.08 6.23
N VAL A 773 -22.50 -22.72 7.33
CA VAL A 773 -22.07 -21.63 8.22
C VAL A 773 -20.69 -21.92 8.83
N MET A 774 -20.43 -23.14 9.33
CA MET A 774 -19.08 -23.53 9.76
C MET A 774 -18.06 -23.45 8.67
N GLY A 775 -18.42 -23.93 7.47
CA GLY A 775 -17.57 -23.82 6.31
C GLY A 775 -17.15 -22.38 6.08
N GLN A 776 -18.06 -21.42 6.25
CA GLN A 776 -17.76 -20.00 6.07
C GLN A 776 -17.08 -19.33 7.26
N ILE A 777 -17.38 -19.73 8.51
CA ILE A 777 -16.64 -19.27 9.68
C ILE A 777 -15.20 -19.73 9.57
N ASN A 778 -14.97 -21.02 9.29
CA ASN A 778 -13.64 -21.57 9.05
C ASN A 778 -12.98 -20.93 7.82
N ALA A 779 -13.73 -20.66 6.74
CA ALA A 779 -13.19 -19.93 5.60
C ALA A 779 -12.77 -18.50 6.01
N THR A 780 -13.53 -17.80 6.85
CA THR A 780 -13.17 -16.45 7.30
C THR A 780 -12.06 -16.43 8.33
N LEU A 781 -11.98 -17.43 9.22
CA LEU A 781 -10.81 -17.64 10.05
C LEU A 781 -9.58 -17.94 9.18
N THR A 782 -9.76 -18.72 8.13
CA THR A 782 -8.70 -19.00 7.16
C THR A 782 -8.30 -17.74 6.39
N THR A 783 -9.24 -16.88 5.98
CA THR A 783 -8.90 -15.63 5.27
C THR A 783 -8.30 -14.59 6.21
N VAL A 784 -8.81 -14.43 7.43
CA VAL A 784 -8.34 -13.41 8.38
C VAL A 784 -7.09 -13.86 9.14
N PHE A 785 -7.06 -15.06 9.73
CA PHE A 785 -5.91 -15.55 10.49
C PHE A 785 -4.89 -16.32 9.66
N GLY A 786 -5.34 -16.95 8.57
CA GLY A 786 -4.46 -17.48 7.54
C GLY A 786 -4.02 -16.40 6.54
N GLY A 787 -4.62 -15.19 6.61
CA GLY A 787 -4.27 -14.01 5.83
C GLY A 787 -4.23 -14.25 4.32
N VAL A 788 -5.31 -14.86 3.82
CA VAL A 788 -5.57 -15.03 2.39
C VAL A 788 -6.84 -14.25 2.04
N LEU A 789 -6.93 -13.72 0.82
CA LEU A 789 -8.14 -13.01 0.40
C LEU A 789 -9.32 -13.98 0.22
N PRO A 790 -10.56 -13.54 0.48
CA PRO A 790 -11.75 -14.33 0.15
C PRO A 790 -11.86 -14.62 -1.35
N ASP A 791 -12.49 -15.75 -1.70
CA ASP A 791 -12.70 -16.13 -3.09
C ASP A 791 -13.42 -15.03 -3.89
N GLY A 792 -12.85 -14.67 -5.05
CA GLY A 792 -13.36 -13.63 -5.94
C GLY A 792 -12.88 -12.21 -5.62
N TRP A 793 -12.06 -12.03 -4.58
CA TRP A 793 -11.32 -10.80 -4.29
C TRP A 793 -9.89 -10.95 -4.77
N SER A 794 -9.32 -9.88 -5.30
CA SER A 794 -7.95 -9.86 -5.81
C SER A 794 -7.12 -8.79 -5.12
N GLU A 795 -5.79 -8.90 -5.23
CA GLU A 795 -4.87 -7.89 -4.67
C GLU A 795 -5.03 -6.51 -5.32
N ASP A 796 -5.67 -6.43 -6.50
CA ASP A 796 -6.05 -5.18 -7.16
C ASP A 796 -7.21 -4.46 -6.44
N ASP A 797 -8.01 -5.18 -5.64
CA ASP A 797 -9.11 -4.63 -4.83
C ASP A 797 -8.62 -4.22 -3.43
N ILE A 798 -7.85 -5.08 -2.77
CA ILE A 798 -7.22 -4.85 -1.46
C ILE A 798 -6.08 -5.86 -1.26
N SER A 799 -4.93 -5.43 -0.73
CA SER A 799 -3.85 -6.39 -0.45
C SER A 799 -4.24 -7.32 0.71
N PRO A 800 -3.78 -8.58 0.73
CA PRO A 800 -4.02 -9.50 1.83
C PRO A 800 -3.67 -8.90 3.21
N GLU A 801 -2.60 -8.11 3.28
CA GLU A 801 -2.13 -7.44 4.50
C GLU A 801 -3.04 -6.30 4.92
N ASP A 802 -3.48 -5.49 3.95
CA ASP A 802 -4.45 -4.43 4.21
C ASP A 802 -5.82 -5.04 4.57
N TYR A 803 -6.18 -6.20 4.01
CA TYR A 803 -7.36 -6.99 4.38
C TYR A 803 -7.29 -7.53 5.81
N VAL A 804 -6.16 -8.12 6.23
CA VAL A 804 -6.00 -8.53 7.63
C VAL A 804 -6.01 -7.31 8.55
N TRP A 805 -5.29 -6.24 8.20
CA TRP A 805 -5.14 -5.05 9.03
C TRP A 805 -6.46 -4.35 9.34
N ILE A 806 -7.37 -4.21 8.36
CA ILE A 806 -8.64 -3.49 8.57
C ILE A 806 -9.49 -4.09 9.69
N HIS A 807 -9.29 -5.37 10.04
CA HIS A 807 -9.99 -6.05 11.12
C HIS A 807 -9.48 -5.69 12.52
N PHE A 808 -8.35 -4.98 12.61
CA PHE A 808 -7.68 -4.59 13.86
C PHE A 808 -7.32 -3.09 13.93
N ALA A 809 -7.61 -2.34 12.86
CA ALA A 809 -7.06 -1.01 12.64
C ALA A 809 -7.42 0.02 13.73
N LYS A 810 -8.57 -0.14 14.40
CA LYS A 810 -9.02 0.79 15.46
C LYS A 810 -8.81 0.22 16.87
N GLY A 811 -8.12 -0.91 17.00
CA GLY A 811 -7.93 -1.56 18.30
C GLY A 811 -9.24 -2.13 18.83
N GLU A 812 -10.16 -2.50 17.93
CA GLU A 812 -11.52 -2.87 18.30
C GLU A 812 -11.52 -4.02 19.31
N TRP A 813 -10.61 -4.98 19.21
CA TRP A 813 -10.62 -6.19 20.05
C TRP A 813 -9.81 -6.06 21.34
N LEU A 814 -9.33 -4.86 21.70
CA LEU A 814 -8.47 -4.65 22.88
C LEU A 814 -9.24 -4.71 24.21
N ASN A 815 -10.55 -4.42 24.18
CA ASN A 815 -11.40 -4.47 25.37
C ASN A 815 -12.29 -5.72 25.35
N PRO A 816 -12.05 -6.72 26.23
CA PRO A 816 -12.83 -7.95 26.28
C PRO A 816 -14.29 -7.73 26.72
N HIS A 817 -14.58 -6.72 27.54
CA HIS A 817 -15.94 -6.38 27.96
C HIS A 817 -16.78 -5.91 26.78
N LEU A 818 -16.25 -5.00 25.96
CA LEU A 818 -16.93 -4.53 24.75
C LEU A 818 -17.15 -5.66 23.74
N LYS A 819 -16.20 -6.57 23.62
CA LYS A 819 -16.28 -7.74 22.74
C LYS A 819 -17.37 -8.73 23.20
N ASP A 820 -17.41 -9.09 24.49
CA ASP A 820 -18.43 -10.00 25.03
C ASP A 820 -19.84 -9.39 24.90
N GLU A 821 -19.99 -8.10 25.19
CA GLU A 821 -21.27 -7.39 25.04
C GLU A 821 -21.74 -7.39 23.58
N ALA A 822 -20.84 -7.10 22.63
CA ALA A 822 -21.17 -7.10 21.20
C ALA A 822 -21.63 -8.47 20.68
N VAL A 823 -20.93 -9.55 21.04
CA VAL A 823 -21.28 -10.93 20.64
C VAL A 823 -22.62 -11.34 21.25
N ASN A 824 -22.83 -11.06 22.54
CA ASN A 824 -24.08 -11.40 23.23
C ASN A 824 -25.28 -10.71 22.59
N VAL A 825 -25.18 -9.40 22.35
CA VAL A 825 -26.28 -8.63 21.76
C VAL A 825 -26.55 -9.08 20.32
N TYR A 826 -25.53 -9.44 19.53
CA TYR A 826 -25.73 -9.99 18.18
C TYR A 826 -26.52 -11.32 18.22
N VAL A 827 -26.11 -12.25 19.08
CA VAL A 827 -26.76 -13.57 19.27
C VAL A 827 -28.21 -13.40 19.71
N GLU A 828 -28.44 -12.63 20.78
CA GLU A 828 -29.77 -12.49 21.38
C GLU A 828 -30.77 -11.89 20.39
N ASN A 829 -30.34 -10.90 19.60
CA ASN A 829 -31.20 -10.28 18.60
C ASN A 829 -31.48 -11.20 17.42
N THR A 830 -30.50 -11.97 16.97
CA THR A 830 -30.70 -12.96 15.90
C THR A 830 -31.73 -14.00 16.32
N LYS A 831 -31.56 -14.57 17.52
CA LYS A 831 -32.48 -15.54 18.11
C LYS A 831 -33.89 -14.96 18.23
N LYS A 832 -34.02 -13.79 18.87
CA LYS A 832 -35.30 -13.12 19.08
C LYS A 832 -36.06 -12.93 17.77
N ARG A 833 -35.38 -12.49 16.72
CA ARG A 833 -36.03 -12.14 15.45
C ARG A 833 -36.43 -13.35 14.63
N PHE A 834 -35.63 -14.42 14.66
CA PHE A 834 -36.05 -15.66 14.05
C PHE A 834 -37.24 -16.29 14.80
N THR A 835 -37.24 -16.25 16.13
CA THR A 835 -38.37 -16.72 16.96
C THR A 835 -39.65 -15.93 16.67
N GLU A 836 -39.57 -14.61 16.51
CA GLU A 836 -40.72 -13.78 16.09
C GLU A 836 -41.30 -14.25 14.75
N PHE A 837 -40.44 -14.48 13.76
CA PHE A 837 -40.88 -14.95 12.44
C PHE A 837 -41.50 -16.35 12.47
N ALA A 838 -40.87 -17.27 13.20
CA ALA A 838 -41.37 -18.62 13.40
C ALA A 838 -42.75 -18.59 14.06
N THR A 839 -42.95 -17.70 15.04
CA THR A 839 -44.23 -17.48 15.72
C THR A 839 -45.30 -16.99 14.76
N VAL A 840 -45.01 -15.94 13.97
CA VAL A 840 -45.96 -15.43 12.96
C VAL A 840 -46.31 -16.51 11.95
N THR A 841 -45.32 -17.28 11.47
CA THR A 841 -45.53 -18.33 10.46
C THR A 841 -46.36 -19.49 11.01
N ALA A 842 -46.12 -19.91 12.26
CA ALA A 842 -46.93 -20.90 12.96
C ALA A 842 -48.38 -20.43 13.14
N MET A 843 -48.59 -19.18 13.56
CA MET A 843 -49.93 -18.58 13.65
C MET A 843 -50.62 -18.56 12.28
N LYS A 844 -49.90 -18.28 11.18
CA LYS A 844 -50.48 -18.30 9.83
C LYS A 844 -50.88 -19.70 9.34
N ALA A 845 -50.28 -20.76 9.87
CA ALA A 845 -50.62 -22.13 9.51
C ALA A 845 -52.09 -22.47 9.83
N GLY A 846 -52.69 -21.75 10.80
CA GLY A 846 -54.09 -21.91 11.14
C GLY A 846 -54.41 -23.21 11.87
N SER A 847 -53.40 -23.96 12.32
CA SER A 847 -53.52 -25.28 12.94
C SER A 847 -54.23 -25.28 14.30
N LYS A 848 -54.18 -24.17 15.04
CA LYS A 848 -54.85 -24.02 16.35
C LYS A 848 -55.98 -23.00 16.33
N ALA A 849 -55.76 -21.87 15.68
CA ALA A 849 -56.77 -20.84 15.51
C ALA A 849 -56.53 -20.07 14.22
N ARG A 850 -57.57 -19.38 13.73
CA ARG A 850 -57.48 -18.52 12.55
C ARG A 850 -57.04 -17.12 12.97
N TYR A 851 -55.74 -16.94 13.22
CA TYR A 851 -55.17 -15.67 13.67
C TYR A 851 -55.33 -14.53 12.65
N ARG A 852 -55.59 -13.32 13.13
CA ARG A 852 -55.92 -12.11 12.34
C ARG A 852 -55.31 -10.86 12.97
N LEU A 853 -55.16 -9.82 12.14
CA LEU A 853 -55.01 -8.45 12.64
C LEU A 853 -56.42 -7.90 12.87
N LEU A 854 -56.73 -7.49 14.09
CA LEU A 854 -57.96 -6.77 14.42
C LEU A 854 -57.72 -5.27 14.19
N ALA A 855 -58.61 -4.62 13.45
CA ALA A 855 -58.57 -3.18 13.26
C ALA A 855 -59.95 -2.58 13.53
N SER A 856 -60.03 -1.59 14.43
CA SER A 856 -61.25 -0.80 14.61
C SER A 856 -61.60 -0.06 13.31
N PRO A 857 -62.85 0.36 13.08
CA PRO A 857 -63.09 1.39 12.09
C PRO A 857 -62.26 2.65 12.39
N SER A 858 -61.82 3.32 11.32
CA SER A 858 -61.08 4.57 11.41
C SER A 858 -61.86 5.59 12.26
N LYS A 859 -61.17 6.24 13.21
CA LYS A 859 -61.71 7.27 14.14
C LYS A 859 -62.79 6.80 15.10
N CYS A 860 -63.14 5.51 15.09
CA CYS A 860 -64.20 4.99 15.96
C CYS A 860 -63.78 4.95 17.43
N MET A 861 -62.50 4.76 17.70
CA MET A 861 -61.94 4.70 19.05
C MET A 861 -60.92 5.83 19.23
N SER A 862 -60.95 6.50 20.38
CA SER A 862 -59.92 7.51 20.69
C SER A 862 -58.60 6.83 21.05
N LYS A 863 -57.50 7.59 20.96
CA LYS A 863 -56.18 7.10 21.35
C LYS A 863 -56.14 6.65 22.82
N GLU A 864 -56.85 7.37 23.69
CA GLU A 864 -56.94 7.08 25.13
C GLU A 864 -57.70 5.77 25.35
N LYS A 865 -58.88 5.62 24.74
CA LYS A 865 -59.67 4.38 24.83
C LYS A 865 -58.92 3.17 24.28
N CYS A 866 -58.16 3.35 23.21
CA CYS A 866 -57.34 2.28 22.65
C CYS A 866 -56.18 1.89 23.58
N ALA A 867 -55.59 2.86 24.30
CA ALA A 867 -54.51 2.59 25.24
C ALA A 867 -54.96 1.80 26.50
N ASP A 868 -56.25 1.87 26.84
CA ASP A 868 -56.85 1.11 27.95
C ASP A 868 -57.06 -0.38 27.62
N ILE A 869 -56.97 -0.76 26.34
CA ILE A 869 -57.16 -2.13 25.88
C ILE A 869 -55.82 -2.89 25.88
N ASP A 870 -55.78 -4.02 26.60
CA ASP A 870 -54.54 -4.79 26.78
C ASP A 870 -54.03 -5.37 25.45
N GLY A 871 -52.83 -4.97 25.03
CA GLY A 871 -52.22 -5.43 23.78
C GLY A 871 -52.65 -4.68 22.52
N ALA A 872 -53.40 -3.58 22.67
CA ALA A 872 -53.80 -2.73 21.56
C ALA A 872 -52.80 -1.59 21.29
N TYR A 873 -52.80 -1.09 20.05
CA TYR A 873 -51.99 0.06 19.66
C TYR A 873 -52.74 0.96 18.67
N PHE A 874 -52.73 2.27 18.93
CA PHE A 874 -53.40 3.27 18.10
C PHE A 874 -52.48 3.76 16.98
N TYR A 875 -52.88 3.58 15.72
CA TYR A 875 -52.09 3.95 14.54
C TYR A 875 -52.98 4.37 13.36
N LYS A 876 -52.67 5.51 12.72
CA LYS A 876 -53.41 6.08 11.56
C LYS A 876 -54.95 6.12 11.71
N ASP A 877 -55.43 6.50 12.90
CA ASP A 877 -56.85 6.51 13.29
C ASP A 877 -57.49 5.13 13.52
N PHE A 878 -56.72 4.04 13.56
CA PHE A 878 -57.18 2.69 13.87
C PHE A 878 -56.67 2.26 15.24
N CYS A 879 -57.51 1.58 16.03
CA CYS A 879 -57.04 0.76 17.14
C CYS A 879 -56.76 -0.65 16.63
N LEU A 880 -55.51 -1.10 16.77
CA LEU A 880 -55.01 -2.37 16.24
C LEU A 880 -54.74 -3.35 17.38
N ALA A 881 -55.08 -4.63 17.19
CA ALA A 881 -54.69 -5.71 18.10
C ALA A 881 -54.51 -7.05 17.35
N PHE A 882 -53.79 -8.00 17.95
CA PHE A 882 -53.79 -9.37 17.45
C PHE A 882 -55.00 -10.13 17.98
N GLY A 883 -55.62 -10.93 17.13
CA GLY A 883 -56.79 -11.73 17.48
C GLY A 883 -56.86 -13.02 16.69
N TYR A 884 -57.91 -13.78 16.91
CA TYR A 884 -58.25 -14.97 16.15
C TYR A 884 -59.74 -15.11 15.97
N LEU A 885 -60.14 -15.91 14.98
CA LEU A 885 -61.54 -16.18 14.71
C LEU A 885 -61.99 -17.48 15.37
N ILE A 886 -63.00 -17.42 16.21
CA ILE A 886 -63.71 -18.60 16.76
C ILE A 886 -64.95 -18.87 15.88
N GLY A 887 -65.30 -20.14 15.70
CA GLY A 887 -66.44 -20.57 14.87
C GLY A 887 -66.03 -21.05 13.46
N GLY A 888 -66.99 -21.50 12.65
CA GLY A 888 -66.77 -22.06 11.32
C GLY A 888 -67.94 -22.96 10.86
N GLY A 889 -68.16 -23.08 9.55
CA GLY A 889 -69.32 -23.78 8.99
C GLY A 889 -70.61 -22.95 9.11
N LEU A 890 -71.65 -23.52 9.74
CA LEU A 890 -72.94 -22.83 9.96
C LEU A 890 -72.95 -21.88 11.18
N ALA A 891 -71.90 -21.90 12.01
CA ALA A 891 -71.80 -21.04 13.20
C ALA A 891 -71.19 -19.66 12.85
N PRO A 892 -71.68 -18.56 13.46
CA PRO A 892 -71.10 -17.24 13.25
C PRO A 892 -69.62 -17.25 13.63
N THR A 893 -68.81 -16.74 12.72
CA THR A 893 -67.39 -16.50 12.99
C THR A 893 -67.29 -15.24 13.83
N ILE A 894 -66.53 -15.24 14.93
CA ILE A 894 -66.40 -14.08 15.83
C ILE A 894 -64.91 -13.79 16.06
N PRO A 895 -64.44 -12.54 15.89
CA PRO A 895 -63.08 -12.13 16.23
C PRO A 895 -62.95 -12.01 17.74
N VAL A 896 -61.93 -12.67 18.27
CA VAL A 896 -61.56 -12.61 19.69
C VAL A 896 -60.15 -12.07 19.76
N GLN A 897 -59.96 -11.08 20.63
CA GLN A 897 -58.66 -10.49 20.89
C GLN A 897 -57.79 -11.46 21.71
N ILE A 898 -56.48 -11.44 21.45
CA ILE A 898 -55.51 -12.10 22.31
C ILE A 898 -55.27 -11.21 23.54
N GLU A 899 -55.68 -11.68 24.73
CA GLU A 899 -55.59 -10.94 26.00
C GLU A 899 -55.04 -11.81 27.14
N GLY A 900 -54.69 -11.19 28.28
CA GLY A 900 -54.31 -11.90 29.50
C GLY A 900 -53.14 -12.88 29.32
N LYS A 901 -53.33 -14.16 29.69
CA LYS A 901 -52.26 -15.18 29.62
C LYS A 901 -51.83 -15.50 28.19
N GLU A 902 -52.76 -15.45 27.22
CA GLU A 902 -52.41 -15.66 25.80
C GLU A 902 -51.58 -14.48 25.28
N LEU A 903 -51.93 -13.25 25.67
CA LEU A 903 -51.14 -12.08 25.33
C LEU A 903 -49.76 -12.08 25.98
N ALA A 904 -49.66 -12.49 27.24
CA ALA A 904 -48.36 -12.66 27.91
C ALA A 904 -47.48 -13.69 27.16
N THR A 905 -48.10 -14.77 26.67
CA THR A 905 -47.43 -15.78 25.84
C THR A 905 -47.00 -15.21 24.49
N LEU A 906 -47.85 -14.40 23.83
CA LEU A 906 -47.51 -13.73 22.58
C LEU A 906 -46.36 -12.73 22.78
N ARG A 907 -46.38 -11.92 23.84
CA ARG A 907 -45.31 -10.95 24.16
C ARG A 907 -43.96 -11.61 24.47
N ARG A 908 -43.95 -12.86 24.94
CA ARG A 908 -42.70 -13.63 25.11
C ARG A 908 -42.00 -13.86 23.77
N PHE A 909 -42.76 -14.11 22.70
CA PHE A 909 -42.21 -14.40 21.38
C PHE A 909 -42.22 -13.21 20.41
N LEU A 910 -43.04 -12.19 20.67
CA LEU A 910 -43.18 -10.94 19.92
C LEU A 910 -43.10 -9.74 20.88
N PRO A 911 -41.88 -9.37 21.33
CA PRO A 911 -41.71 -8.35 22.38
C PRO A 911 -42.08 -6.94 21.93
N ASP A 912 -41.81 -6.61 20.65
CA ASP A 912 -42.26 -5.36 20.02
C ASP A 912 -43.62 -5.55 19.34
N LEU A 913 -44.66 -5.72 20.16
CA LEU A 913 -46.03 -5.94 19.73
C LEU A 913 -46.57 -4.76 18.90
N ASN A 914 -46.23 -3.53 19.30
CA ASN A 914 -46.72 -2.32 18.65
C ASN A 914 -46.12 -2.18 17.24
N GLY A 915 -44.81 -2.38 17.10
CA GLY A 915 -44.15 -2.42 15.80
C GLY A 915 -44.72 -3.53 14.90
N ALA A 916 -45.06 -4.69 15.48
CA ALA A 916 -45.63 -5.82 14.75
C ALA A 916 -47.03 -5.49 14.18
N LEU A 917 -47.86 -4.81 14.98
CA LEU A 917 -49.19 -4.35 14.55
C LEU A 917 -49.08 -3.34 13.41
N VAL A 918 -48.17 -2.37 13.53
CA VAL A 918 -47.90 -1.38 12.48
C VAL A 918 -47.40 -2.04 11.20
N ASN A 919 -46.43 -2.95 11.30
CA ASN A 919 -45.87 -3.67 10.14
C ASN A 919 -46.94 -4.48 9.39
N ASN A 920 -47.85 -5.10 10.13
CA ASN A 920 -48.97 -5.85 9.57
C ASN A 920 -49.97 -4.94 8.85
N PHE A 921 -50.37 -3.85 9.50
CA PHE A 921 -51.29 -2.89 8.90
C PHE A 921 -50.74 -2.28 7.61
N ASP A 922 -49.47 -1.85 7.62
CA ASP A 922 -48.82 -1.24 6.46
C ASP A 922 -48.52 -2.25 5.33
N CYS A 923 -48.46 -3.55 5.64
CA CYS A 923 -48.26 -4.59 4.64
C CYS A 923 -49.42 -4.68 3.63
N ALA A 924 -50.65 -4.66 4.14
CA ALA A 924 -51.86 -4.85 3.33
C ALA A 924 -53.02 -3.97 3.87
N PRO A 925 -52.92 -2.64 3.77
CA PRO A 925 -53.89 -1.73 4.39
C PRO A 925 -55.27 -1.75 3.70
N TYR A 926 -55.35 -2.33 2.49
CA TYR A 926 -56.58 -2.31 1.66
C TYR A 926 -57.80 -2.83 2.43
N ALA A 927 -57.66 -3.97 3.14
CA ALA A 927 -58.76 -4.57 3.87
C ALA A 927 -59.26 -3.71 5.05
N ALA A 928 -58.35 -2.98 5.71
CA ALA A 928 -58.70 -2.07 6.80
C ALA A 928 -59.34 -0.77 6.29
N LEU A 929 -58.83 -0.24 5.18
CA LEU A 929 -59.29 1.02 4.58
C LEU A 929 -60.60 0.86 3.81
N ASN A 930 -60.90 -0.33 3.27
CA ASN A 930 -62.07 -0.60 2.43
C ASN A 930 -62.99 -1.64 3.08
N ARG A 931 -63.39 -1.38 4.34
CA ARG A 931 -64.22 -2.30 5.14
C ARG A 931 -65.53 -2.71 4.45
N ASP A 932 -66.15 -1.80 3.71
CA ASP A 932 -67.42 -2.07 3.00
C ASP A 932 -67.23 -3.11 1.88
N GLU A 933 -66.04 -3.14 1.27
CA GLU A 933 -65.66 -4.12 0.24
C GLU A 933 -65.04 -5.40 0.83
N CYS A 934 -64.49 -5.31 2.05
CA CYS A 934 -63.86 -6.41 2.77
C CYS A 934 -64.58 -6.70 4.11
N PRO A 935 -65.86 -7.14 4.08
CA PRO A 935 -66.68 -7.29 5.27
C PRO A 935 -66.20 -8.44 6.17
N ALA A 936 -66.34 -8.26 7.49
CA ALA A 936 -65.85 -9.15 8.54
C ALA A 936 -66.41 -10.59 8.50
N PHE A 937 -67.59 -10.79 7.89
CA PHE A 937 -68.35 -12.02 8.05
C PHE A 937 -69.17 -12.36 6.82
N THR A 938 -68.63 -13.07 5.83
CA THR A 938 -69.48 -13.82 4.90
C THR A 938 -68.87 -15.14 4.48
N LEU A 939 -69.76 -16.12 4.26
CA LEU A 939 -69.56 -17.46 3.68
C LEU A 939 -69.12 -17.43 2.20
N THR A 940 -68.69 -16.28 1.70
CA THR A 940 -68.25 -16.07 0.32
C THR A 940 -66.75 -15.82 0.30
N PRO A 941 -66.03 -16.27 -0.74
CA PRO A 941 -64.63 -15.90 -0.90
C PRO A 941 -64.56 -14.38 -0.93
N LEU A 942 -63.85 -13.79 0.03
CA LEU A 942 -63.52 -12.37 0.01
C LEU A 942 -62.91 -12.02 -1.35
N PRO A 943 -63.18 -10.83 -1.90
CA PRO A 943 -62.52 -10.38 -3.12
C PRO A 943 -61.02 -10.59 -2.98
N LYS A 944 -60.36 -11.06 -4.05
CA LYS A 944 -58.93 -11.40 -4.00
C LYS A 944 -58.11 -10.27 -3.35
N LYS A 945 -58.42 -9.01 -3.68
CA LYS A 945 -57.78 -7.80 -3.11
C LYS A 945 -57.89 -7.63 -1.59
N CYS A 946 -58.89 -8.24 -0.94
CA CYS A 946 -59.06 -8.24 0.51
C CYS A 946 -58.24 -9.33 1.21
N THR A 947 -57.81 -10.36 0.48
CA THR A 947 -57.07 -11.52 1.00
C THR A 947 -55.66 -11.66 0.43
N ASP A 948 -55.30 -10.82 -0.55
CA ASP A 948 -53.99 -10.82 -1.20
C ASP A 948 -52.98 -10.15 -0.28
N ILE A 949 -52.32 -10.97 0.52
CA ILE A 949 -51.28 -10.52 1.44
C ILE A 949 -49.93 -10.84 0.82
N PRO A 950 -49.08 -9.82 0.58
CA PRO A 950 -47.74 -10.06 0.06
C PRO A 950 -46.94 -10.97 0.99
N GLU A 951 -46.08 -11.81 0.41
CA GLU A 951 -45.08 -12.56 1.18
C GLU A 951 -44.14 -11.59 1.92
N PRO A 952 -43.65 -11.98 3.10
CA PRO A 952 -42.70 -11.16 3.85
C PRO A 952 -41.45 -10.94 3.01
N THR A 953 -40.98 -9.69 2.94
CA THR A 953 -39.69 -9.41 2.33
C THR A 953 -38.58 -9.97 3.21
N ILE A 954 -37.62 -10.63 2.57
CA ILE A 954 -36.41 -11.11 3.26
C ILE A 954 -35.66 -9.88 3.79
N PRO A 955 -35.32 -9.84 5.10
CA PRO A 955 -34.56 -8.77 5.70
C PRO A 955 -33.29 -8.49 4.92
N THR A 956 -32.99 -7.21 4.74
CA THR A 956 -31.77 -6.71 4.11
C THR A 956 -31.05 -5.76 5.04
N GLY A 957 -29.84 -5.34 4.68
CA GLY A 957 -29.07 -4.37 5.47
C GLY A 957 -29.78 -3.03 5.73
N LYS A 958 -30.86 -2.71 5.02
CA LYS A 958 -31.64 -1.47 5.16
C LYS A 958 -32.73 -1.55 6.22
N ASP A 959 -33.07 -2.75 6.68
CA ASP A 959 -34.19 -3.00 7.60
C ASP A 959 -33.76 -2.93 9.07
N LEU A 960 -32.73 -2.13 9.39
CA LEU A 960 -32.05 -2.14 10.71
C LEU A 960 -32.26 -0.84 11.48
N SER A 961 -32.40 -0.93 12.80
CA SER A 961 -32.56 0.22 13.72
C SER A 961 -31.73 0.05 14.99
N PHE A 962 -30.97 1.06 15.41
CA PHE A 962 -29.96 0.94 16.48
C PHE A 962 -30.50 0.67 17.89
N THR A 963 -31.75 1.02 18.16
CA THR A 963 -32.43 0.72 19.43
C THR A 963 -33.26 -0.56 19.36
N ASN A 964 -33.45 -1.09 18.14
CA ASN A 964 -34.23 -2.29 17.85
C ASN A 964 -33.65 -2.94 16.58
N PRO A 965 -32.56 -3.74 16.69
CA PRO A 965 -31.59 -4.00 15.60
C PRO A 965 -32.13 -4.64 14.33
N MET A 966 -33.42 -5.00 14.25
CA MET A 966 -34.15 -5.06 13.00
C MET A 966 -35.49 -4.30 13.11
N SER A 967 -35.67 -3.28 12.28
CA SER A 967 -36.99 -2.81 11.89
C SER A 967 -37.70 -3.97 11.18
N TYR A 968 -39.00 -4.14 11.41
CA TYR A 968 -39.73 -5.16 10.67
C TYR A 968 -39.63 -4.84 9.17
N PRO A 969 -39.01 -5.71 8.35
CA PRO A 969 -39.01 -5.53 6.91
C PRO A 969 -40.45 -5.60 6.41
N LYS A 970 -40.69 -5.13 5.19
CA LYS A 970 -42.04 -5.04 4.65
C LYS A 970 -42.76 -6.39 4.74
N CYS A 971 -43.95 -6.40 5.34
CA CYS A 971 -44.78 -7.60 5.48
C CYS A 971 -44.18 -8.73 6.35
N TYR A 972 -43.19 -8.47 7.21
CA TYR A 972 -42.64 -9.48 8.13
C TYR A 972 -43.71 -10.12 9.02
N VAL A 973 -44.61 -9.28 9.52
CA VAL A 973 -45.85 -9.68 10.18
C VAL A 973 -46.97 -9.37 9.20
N ASN A 974 -47.73 -10.38 8.77
CA ASN A 974 -48.70 -10.21 7.69
C ASN A 974 -49.90 -11.16 7.82
N PHE A 975 -50.87 -10.76 8.64
CA PHE A 975 -52.12 -11.48 8.88
C PHE A 975 -53.25 -10.82 8.10
N ILE A 976 -54.31 -11.57 7.80
CA ILE A 976 -55.53 -10.98 7.24
C ILE A 976 -56.11 -10.03 8.27
N THR A 977 -56.37 -8.79 7.85
CA THR A 977 -57.06 -7.82 8.68
C THR A 977 -58.54 -8.13 8.71
N VAL A 978 -59.12 -8.17 9.91
CA VAL A 978 -60.55 -8.27 10.12
C VAL A 978 -61.01 -7.14 11.04
N PRO A 979 -62.24 -6.67 10.87
CA PRO A 979 -62.80 -5.66 11.76
C PRO A 979 -62.84 -6.10 13.22
N TRP A 980 -62.53 -5.17 14.11
CA TRP A 980 -62.65 -5.29 15.55
C TRP A 980 -63.98 -4.69 16.00
N ASP A 981 -64.87 -5.53 16.53
CA ASP A 981 -66.27 -5.17 16.77
C ASP A 981 -66.54 -4.51 18.14
N ASP A 982 -65.51 -4.14 18.90
CA ASP A 982 -65.70 -3.40 20.17
C ASP A 982 -66.07 -1.93 19.96
N CYS A 983 -66.15 -1.52 18.70
CA CYS A 983 -66.92 -0.38 18.24
C CYS A 983 -68.42 -0.71 18.18
N ARG A 984 -68.99 -1.22 19.28
CA ARG A 984 -70.43 -1.04 19.47
C ARG A 984 -70.62 0.44 19.71
N LEU A 985 -71.13 1.09 18.67
CA LEU A 985 -71.72 2.41 18.71
C LEU A 985 -72.56 2.51 20.01
N ASP A 986 -72.11 3.34 20.93
CA ASP A 986 -73.06 4.13 21.70
C ASP A 986 -73.42 5.36 20.86
#